data_AF-A0A933W1A5-F1
#
_entry.id   AF-A0A933W1A5-F1
#
_cell.length_a   1.000
_cell.length_b   1.000
_cell.length_c   1.000
_cell.angle_alpha   90.00
_cell.angle_beta   90.00
_cell.angle_gamma   90.00
#
_symmetry.space_group_name_H-M   'P 1'
#
loop_
_entity.id
_entity.type
_entity.pdbx_description
1 polymer ?
#
loop_
_entity_poly.entity_id
_entity_poly.type
_entity_poly.pdbx_seq_one_letter_code
_entity_poly.pdbx_strand_id
1 'polypeptide(L)'
;QLHPLVCAAFNADFDGDQMAVHVPLSLEAQLEARVLMMSTNNILHPANGQPIIVPSQDIVLGLYYLSILREGLPGEGKVFGDLAELEHALFSKVIHLHTKIKYRWDSLDDEGKPYQRLVETTAGRILLGQVLPKSVKLPFETINKLMTKREISSVIDQVYRHCGQKETVIFCDRIMALGFFNAFKAGISFGKDDMVVPASKWKIVDTTRTLAKDFEQQYNDGLITHGEKYNKVVDAWSKATEEIAKEMMKEISAVRKNSSGAETQVNSIYMMAHSGARGSPAQMRQLAGMRGLMAKPSGEIIETPIISNFKEGLSVLEYFNSTHGARKGLADTALKTANSGYLTRRLVDVAQDCIITQDDCGTSLGIKMRAIIDAGTVVASLGSRILGRTAGEDVRDPQTNEVIVKKGELMEERDIEAIHQAGVQEVKIRSALTCELVNGICGKCYGRDLARGTPVNHGEAVGVIAAQSIGEPGTQLTMRTFHIGGAAQINEQSVIESNFEGKVVIKNKAIARNGENHNVAMVRNMVVAIVDPDGTERATHRIQYGARMHVDEGDTVKRGQRIAEWDPYTRPILTELEGTIDFEDLIEDQSISETLDESTGIAKRIVIDWRSTRGGADLRPAIVIKGKDGKVLKLPRGGDARYMLSVDAILSVDIGAKVKPGDILARISTESAKTRDITGGLPRVAELFEARKPKDAAIIAEIAGTIRFGRDYKNKRRISIEPMDKEEEAREYLIPKGKHIHLQDGDIVEKGDFIVEGNPAPHDILAIKGIEELAAYLVNEIQEVYRLQGVLINDKHIEVIVRQMLQKVEITDQGETDMISGEQIDKIEFDQLNAKARDEGKKIATGTPVLLGITKASLQTRSFFSAASFQETTRVLTEAAVNGKVDPLEGLKENVIVGRLIPAGTGASMAKIREVAMKRDRMILDEREKQATIVPPATPEAEPLALPPVE
;
A
#
# COMPACT_ATOMS: atom_id res chain seq x y z
N GLN A 1 34.34 6.30 12.25
CA GLN A 1 33.73 7.35 11.40
C GLN A 1 32.87 6.66 10.37
N LEU A 2 31.64 7.15 10.13
CA LEU A 2 30.67 6.57 9.20
C LEU A 2 30.56 7.46 7.95
N HIS A 3 30.41 6.86 6.77
CA HIS A 3 30.26 7.61 5.51
C HIS A 3 28.85 8.23 5.39
N PRO A 4 28.68 9.53 5.04
CA PRO A 4 27.36 10.19 5.05
C PRO A 4 26.28 9.52 4.19
N LEU A 5 26.65 9.00 3.01
CA LEU A 5 25.69 8.33 2.10
C LEU A 5 25.13 7.01 2.64
N VAL A 6 25.77 6.38 3.63
CA VAL A 6 25.24 5.15 4.24
C VAL A 6 24.40 5.42 5.49
N CYS A 7 24.40 6.64 6.03
CA CYS A 7 23.62 6.99 7.21
C CYS A 7 22.12 6.76 6.99
N ALA A 8 21.62 7.05 5.79
CA ALA A 8 20.22 6.79 5.43
C ALA A 8 19.88 5.29 5.48
N ALA A 9 20.78 4.41 5.02
CA ALA A 9 20.57 2.97 5.05
C ALA A 9 20.68 2.38 6.47
N PHE A 10 21.58 2.92 7.30
CA PHE A 10 21.68 2.55 8.72
C PHE A 10 20.59 3.19 9.59
N ASN A 11 19.85 4.17 9.06
CA ASN A 11 18.99 5.07 9.83
C ASN A 11 19.71 5.62 11.07
N ALA A 12 20.98 6.03 10.88
CA ALA A 12 21.86 6.47 11.95
C ALA A 12 21.79 7.99 12.12
N ASP A 13 21.52 8.43 13.35
CA ASP A 13 21.58 9.83 13.75
C ASP A 13 22.87 10.09 14.57
N PHE A 14 23.31 11.34 14.62
CA PHE A 14 24.57 11.73 15.27
C PHE A 14 24.34 12.46 16.61
N ASP A 15 23.36 12.02 17.38
CA ASP A 15 23.01 12.54 18.71
C ASP A 15 23.51 11.65 19.87
N GLY A 16 24.22 10.56 19.56
CA GLY A 16 24.80 9.65 20.55
C GLY A 16 24.78 8.17 20.17
N ASP A 17 24.23 7.82 19.01
CA ASP A 17 24.14 6.45 18.51
C ASP A 17 25.51 5.73 18.46
N GLN A 18 25.47 4.42 18.73
CA GLN A 18 26.64 3.56 18.75
C GLN A 18 26.55 2.50 17.64
N MET A 19 27.68 2.20 17.00
CA MET A 19 27.78 1.12 16.02
C MET A 19 28.76 0.04 16.48
N ALA A 20 28.38 -1.22 16.35
CA ALA A 20 29.24 -2.36 16.62
C ALA A 20 30.08 -2.72 15.38
N VAL A 21 31.33 -3.15 15.61
CA VAL A 21 32.26 -3.57 14.56
C VAL A 21 32.64 -5.03 14.78
N HIS A 22 32.55 -5.82 13.71
CA HIS A 22 32.94 -7.24 13.70
C HIS A 22 34.05 -7.44 12.67
N VAL A 23 35.03 -8.29 12.98
CA VAL A 23 36.19 -8.55 12.11
C VAL A 23 36.06 -9.97 11.51
N PRO A 24 35.88 -10.11 10.18
CA PRO A 24 35.86 -11.43 9.55
C PRO A 24 37.27 -12.04 9.55
N LEU A 25 37.41 -13.20 10.19
CA LEU A 25 38.72 -13.84 10.38
C LEU A 25 39.07 -14.81 9.25
N SER A 26 38.13 -15.66 8.83
CA SER A 26 38.39 -16.65 7.78
C SER A 26 38.47 -16.00 6.40
N LEU A 27 39.20 -16.65 5.48
CA LEU A 27 39.34 -16.15 4.10
C LEU A 27 37.98 -16.12 3.40
N GLU A 28 37.14 -17.13 3.65
CA GLU A 28 35.79 -17.25 3.12
C GLU A 28 34.91 -16.09 3.60
N ALA A 29 34.95 -15.76 4.91
CA ALA A 29 34.18 -14.65 5.47
C ALA A 29 34.66 -13.29 4.94
N GLN A 30 35.97 -13.12 4.73
CA GLN A 30 36.53 -11.89 4.13
C GLN A 30 36.07 -11.72 2.67
N LEU A 31 36.08 -12.81 1.90
CA LEU A 31 35.59 -12.81 0.52
C LEU A 31 34.09 -12.54 0.46
N GLU A 32 33.30 -13.19 1.30
CA GLU A 32 31.86 -12.99 1.39
C GLU A 32 31.51 -11.55 1.77
N ALA A 33 32.18 -10.99 2.78
CA ALA A 33 32.01 -9.59 3.18
C ALA A 33 32.34 -8.61 2.05
N ARG A 34 33.41 -8.86 1.27
CA ARG A 34 33.81 -8.00 0.15
C ARG A 34 32.89 -8.13 -1.06
N VAL A 35 32.43 -9.33 -1.38
CA VAL A 35 31.64 -9.61 -2.59
C VAL A 35 30.15 -9.35 -2.37
N LEU A 36 29.59 -9.67 -1.19
CA LEU A 36 28.15 -9.57 -0.93
C LEU A 36 27.80 -8.37 -0.05
N MET A 37 28.53 -8.14 1.05
CA MET A 37 28.13 -7.16 2.08
C MET A 37 28.67 -5.74 1.88
N MET A 38 29.62 -5.55 0.97
CA MET A 38 30.24 -4.24 0.75
C MET A 38 29.19 -3.19 0.36
N SER A 39 29.31 -1.98 0.93
CA SER A 39 28.35 -0.89 0.70
C SER A 39 28.22 -0.50 -0.76
N THR A 40 29.30 -0.61 -1.54
CA THR A 40 29.30 -0.34 -2.97
C THR A 40 28.43 -1.31 -3.76
N ASN A 41 28.11 -2.48 -3.22
CA ASN A 41 27.28 -3.51 -3.86
C ASN A 41 25.80 -3.39 -3.50
N ASN A 42 25.49 -2.72 -2.39
CA ASN A 42 24.14 -2.61 -1.85
C ASN A 42 23.63 -1.17 -1.97
N ILE A 43 23.38 -0.75 -3.21
CA ILE A 43 23.02 0.62 -3.60
C ILE A 43 21.51 0.84 -3.67
N LEU A 44 20.76 -0.21 -3.97
CA LEU A 44 19.30 -0.16 -4.12
C LEU A 44 18.61 -0.74 -2.90
N HIS A 45 17.39 -0.27 -2.67
CA HIS A 45 16.52 -0.71 -1.60
C HIS A 45 15.86 -2.06 -1.98
N PRO A 46 15.96 -3.12 -1.14
CA PRO A 46 15.39 -4.44 -1.46
C PRO A 46 13.85 -4.44 -1.56
N ALA A 47 13.16 -3.55 -0.85
CA ALA A 47 11.70 -3.44 -0.89
C ALA A 47 11.14 -2.98 -2.25
N ASN A 48 11.83 -2.08 -2.98
CA ASN A 48 11.25 -1.41 -4.15
C ASN A 48 12.23 -1.13 -5.30
N GLY A 49 13.53 -1.37 -5.13
CA GLY A 49 14.56 -1.18 -6.15
C GLY A 49 14.97 0.27 -6.41
N GLN A 50 14.52 1.22 -5.60
CA GLN A 50 15.00 2.61 -5.67
C GLN A 50 16.36 2.75 -5.00
N PRO A 51 17.21 3.70 -5.41
CA PRO A 51 18.47 3.97 -4.72
C PRO A 51 18.25 4.31 -3.23
N ILE A 52 18.98 3.65 -2.32
CA ILE A 52 18.97 3.97 -0.88
C ILE A 52 20.09 4.95 -0.51
N ILE A 53 21.22 4.94 -1.24
CA ILE A 53 22.38 5.80 -1.01
C ILE A 53 22.17 7.26 -1.49
N VAL A 54 20.93 7.73 -1.47
CA VAL A 54 20.57 9.06 -1.94
C VAL A 54 21.17 10.11 -1.00
N PRO A 55 21.79 11.17 -1.54
CA PRO A 55 22.18 12.33 -0.75
C PRO A 55 21.08 12.80 0.20
N SER A 56 21.46 13.10 1.44
CA SER A 56 20.55 13.55 2.47
C SER A 56 20.84 14.99 2.89
N GLN A 57 19.79 15.66 3.40
CA GLN A 57 19.88 16.95 4.10
C GLN A 57 20.75 17.98 3.36
N ASP A 58 21.88 18.36 3.94
CA ASP A 58 22.76 19.45 3.47
C ASP A 58 23.29 19.21 2.05
N ILE A 59 23.57 17.96 1.69
CA ILE A 59 24.07 17.62 0.35
C ILE A 59 23.00 17.97 -0.69
N VAL A 60 21.75 17.61 -0.42
CA VAL A 60 20.60 17.95 -1.29
C VAL A 60 20.45 19.45 -1.37
N LEU A 61 20.55 20.16 -0.25
CA LEU A 61 20.42 21.62 -0.22
C LEU A 61 21.50 22.33 -1.03
N GLY A 62 22.75 21.85 -0.97
CA GLY A 62 23.86 22.37 -1.76
C GLY A 62 23.70 22.15 -3.26
N LEU A 63 23.26 20.96 -3.67
CA LEU A 63 22.97 20.64 -5.08
C LEU A 63 21.75 21.41 -5.60
N TYR A 64 20.73 21.55 -4.76
CA TYR A 64 19.57 22.36 -5.05
C TYR A 64 20.00 23.81 -5.30
N TYR A 65 20.77 24.42 -4.38
CA TYR A 65 21.30 25.76 -4.53
C TYR A 65 22.11 25.93 -5.81
N LEU A 66 23.02 25.00 -6.09
CA LEU A 66 23.85 24.96 -7.30
C LEU A 66 23.01 25.01 -8.60
N SER A 67 21.84 24.36 -8.59
CA SER A 67 20.98 24.22 -9.78
C SER A 67 19.93 25.33 -9.97
N ILE A 68 19.86 26.32 -9.06
CA ILE A 68 18.94 27.46 -9.15
C ILE A 68 19.28 28.32 -10.38
N LEU A 69 18.24 28.76 -11.08
CA LEU A 69 18.31 29.77 -12.14
C LEU A 69 17.65 31.06 -11.63
N ARG A 70 18.26 32.21 -11.94
CA ARG A 70 17.69 33.53 -11.65
C ARG A 70 17.81 34.45 -12.86
N GLU A 71 16.76 35.19 -13.13
CA GLU A 71 16.70 36.18 -14.22
C GLU A 71 17.25 37.55 -13.79
N GLY A 72 17.82 38.29 -14.75
CA GLY A 72 18.33 39.65 -14.56
C GLY A 72 19.68 39.74 -13.84
N LEU A 73 20.40 38.63 -13.68
CA LEU A 73 21.73 38.62 -13.05
C LEU A 73 22.84 39.10 -14.01
N PRO A 74 23.95 39.65 -13.48
CA PRO A 74 25.08 40.08 -14.31
C PRO A 74 25.61 38.96 -15.21
N GLY A 75 25.78 39.27 -16.50
CA GLY A 75 26.31 38.33 -17.49
C GLY A 75 25.28 37.35 -18.06
N GLU A 76 23.99 37.65 -17.93
CA GLU A 76 22.91 36.92 -18.58
C GLU A 76 23.09 36.86 -20.12
N GLY A 77 22.88 35.67 -20.68
CA GLY A 77 22.99 35.43 -22.13
C GLY A 77 24.41 35.31 -22.67
N LYS A 78 25.44 35.43 -21.83
CA LYS A 78 26.83 35.19 -22.23
C LYS A 78 27.04 33.74 -22.69
N VAL A 79 27.94 33.58 -23.66
CA VAL A 79 28.32 32.29 -24.24
C VAL A 79 29.71 31.91 -23.76
N PHE A 80 29.88 30.66 -23.32
CA PHE A 80 31.15 30.13 -22.83
C PHE A 80 31.56 28.87 -23.61
N GLY A 81 32.84 28.78 -23.94
CA GLY A 81 33.39 27.72 -24.79
C GLY A 81 33.99 26.54 -24.02
N ASP A 82 34.48 26.77 -22.80
CA ASP A 82 35.11 25.77 -21.93
C ASP A 82 34.84 26.03 -20.44
N LEU A 83 35.21 25.04 -19.59
CA LEU A 83 35.04 25.16 -18.15
C LEU A 83 35.96 26.23 -17.54
N ALA A 84 37.21 26.32 -17.99
CA ALA A 84 38.20 27.19 -17.38
C ALA A 84 37.80 28.67 -17.51
N GLU A 85 37.22 29.05 -18.65
CA GLU A 85 36.63 30.35 -18.93
C GLU A 85 35.43 30.60 -18.01
N LEU A 86 34.57 29.59 -17.82
CA LEU A 86 33.42 29.68 -16.91
C LEU A 86 33.87 29.88 -15.45
N GLU A 87 34.85 29.10 -14.98
CA GLU A 87 35.41 29.22 -13.63
C GLU A 87 36.12 30.56 -13.43
N HIS A 88 36.86 31.03 -14.44
CA HIS A 88 37.49 32.35 -14.41
C HIS A 88 36.44 33.47 -14.34
N ALA A 89 35.35 33.35 -15.09
CA ALA A 89 34.26 34.32 -15.08
C ALA A 89 33.51 34.33 -13.73
N LEU A 90 33.33 33.16 -13.09
CA LEU A 90 32.79 33.04 -11.72
C LEU A 90 33.74 33.67 -10.70
N PHE A 91 35.03 33.39 -10.79
CA PHE A 91 36.05 33.91 -9.87
C PHE A 91 36.16 35.44 -9.96
N SER A 92 36.15 35.97 -11.19
CA SER A 92 36.15 37.41 -11.47
C SER A 92 34.80 38.09 -11.21
N LYS A 93 33.78 37.35 -10.77
CA LYS A 93 32.41 37.82 -10.49
C LYS A 93 31.71 38.49 -11.68
N VAL A 94 32.11 38.13 -12.89
CA VAL A 94 31.48 38.59 -14.15
C VAL A 94 30.12 37.93 -14.33
N ILE A 95 30.01 36.68 -13.86
CA ILE A 95 28.77 35.93 -13.76
C ILE A 95 28.57 35.46 -12.33
N HIS A 96 27.31 35.29 -11.94
CA HIS A 96 26.92 34.61 -10.72
C HIS A 96 26.58 33.13 -11.01
N LEU A 97 26.64 32.24 -10.00
CA LEU A 97 26.37 30.80 -10.12
C LEU A 97 25.03 30.46 -10.80
N HIS A 98 24.01 31.29 -10.52
CA HIS A 98 22.62 31.12 -10.98
C HIS A 98 22.29 31.91 -12.26
N THR A 99 23.28 32.57 -12.87
CA THR A 99 23.07 33.37 -14.08
C THR A 99 22.71 32.46 -15.24
N LYS A 100 21.70 32.85 -16.03
CA LYS A 100 21.36 32.16 -17.26
C LYS A 100 22.42 32.41 -18.34
N ILE A 101 23.07 31.35 -18.79
CA ILE A 101 24.18 31.39 -19.75
C ILE A 101 23.98 30.36 -20.86
N LYS A 102 24.73 30.51 -21.95
CA LYS A 102 24.83 29.54 -23.04
C LYS A 102 26.20 28.86 -22.96
N TYR A 103 26.23 27.54 -22.93
CA TYR A 103 27.48 26.78 -22.82
C TYR A 103 27.60 25.76 -23.94
N ARG A 104 28.82 25.60 -24.46
CA ARG A 104 29.12 24.55 -25.43
C ARG A 104 29.37 23.22 -24.72
N TRP A 105 28.39 22.33 -24.78
CA TRP A 105 28.43 21.02 -24.14
C TRP A 105 28.85 19.93 -25.12
N ASP A 106 29.81 19.10 -24.72
CA ASP A 106 30.20 17.89 -25.45
C ASP A 106 29.25 16.75 -25.06
N SER A 107 28.41 16.32 -26.00
CA SER A 107 27.47 15.21 -25.85
C SER A 107 27.87 14.04 -26.75
N LEU A 108 27.24 12.89 -26.57
CA LEU A 108 27.44 11.69 -27.38
C LEU A 108 26.16 11.46 -28.19
N ASP A 109 26.30 11.18 -29.50
CA ASP A 109 25.15 10.80 -30.34
C ASP A 109 24.74 9.34 -30.10
N ASP A 110 23.64 8.90 -30.74
CA ASP A 110 23.11 7.53 -30.61
C ASP A 110 24.11 6.44 -31.07
N GLU A 111 25.13 6.82 -31.86
CA GLU A 111 26.23 5.98 -32.32
C GLU A 111 27.47 6.05 -31.41
N GLY A 112 27.44 6.87 -30.36
CA GLY A 112 28.54 7.07 -29.41
C GLY A 112 29.64 8.03 -29.89
N LYS A 113 29.44 8.79 -30.97
CA LYS A 113 30.38 9.82 -31.42
C LYS A 113 30.15 11.13 -30.66
N PRO A 114 31.24 11.83 -30.27
CA PRO A 114 31.13 13.10 -29.59
C PRO A 114 30.64 14.19 -30.56
N TYR A 115 29.59 14.91 -30.19
CA TYR A 115 29.12 16.10 -30.88
C TYR A 115 29.00 17.28 -29.91
N GLN A 116 29.19 18.49 -30.43
CA GLN A 116 29.07 19.71 -29.64
C GLN A 116 27.71 20.35 -29.87
N ARG A 117 27.04 20.73 -28.79
CA ARG A 117 25.80 21.50 -28.86
C ARG A 117 25.81 22.65 -27.88
N LEU A 118 25.11 23.73 -28.24
CA LEU A 118 24.90 24.86 -27.36
C LEU A 118 23.70 24.55 -26.44
N VAL A 119 23.90 24.60 -25.13
CA VAL A 119 22.83 24.40 -24.14
C VAL A 119 22.58 25.67 -23.34
N GLU A 120 21.31 26.01 -23.13
CA GLU A 120 20.92 27.07 -22.18
C GLU A 120 20.89 26.49 -20.77
N THR A 121 21.70 27.03 -19.86
CA THR A 121 21.90 26.47 -18.52
C THR A 121 22.44 27.52 -17.55
N THR A 122 22.86 27.11 -16.36
CA THR A 122 23.55 27.96 -15.38
C THR A 122 24.96 27.43 -15.12
N ALA A 123 25.84 28.29 -14.60
CA ALA A 123 27.20 27.89 -14.27
C ALA A 123 27.23 26.72 -13.27
N GLY A 124 26.32 26.72 -12.28
CA GLY A 124 26.21 25.64 -11.32
C GLY A 124 25.75 24.31 -11.92
N ARG A 125 24.78 24.32 -12.86
CA ARG A 125 24.36 23.09 -13.56
C ARG A 125 25.45 22.49 -14.44
N ILE A 126 26.34 23.31 -14.99
CA ILE A 126 27.52 22.82 -15.74
C ILE A 126 28.49 22.12 -14.79
N LEU A 127 28.79 22.72 -13.63
CA LEU A 127 29.64 22.08 -12.61
C LEU A 127 29.07 20.73 -12.17
N LEU A 128 27.75 20.63 -12.03
CA LEU A 128 27.07 19.36 -11.77
C LEU A 128 27.23 18.37 -12.93
N GLY A 129 27.14 18.84 -14.17
CA GLY A 129 27.28 18.01 -15.36
C GLY A 129 28.64 17.42 -15.58
N GLN A 130 29.69 18.02 -15.07
CA GLN A 130 31.02 17.44 -15.15
C GLN A 130 31.18 16.18 -14.30
N VAL A 131 30.35 16.05 -13.27
CA VAL A 131 30.32 14.87 -12.43
C VAL A 131 29.57 13.72 -13.11
N LEU A 132 28.65 14.02 -14.03
CA LEU A 132 27.84 13.04 -14.74
C LEU A 132 28.72 12.08 -15.59
N PRO A 133 28.49 10.76 -15.51
CA PRO A 133 29.19 9.81 -16.37
C PRO A 133 28.89 10.07 -17.85
N LYS A 134 29.93 9.99 -18.69
CA LYS A 134 29.79 10.15 -20.14
C LYS A 134 29.17 8.87 -20.72
N SER A 135 27.87 8.90 -20.98
CA SER A 135 27.13 7.80 -21.60
C SER A 135 26.11 8.33 -22.60
N VAL A 136 25.87 7.58 -23.68
CA VAL A 136 24.90 7.91 -24.74
C VAL A 136 23.49 8.10 -24.16
N LYS A 137 23.12 7.29 -23.17
CA LYS A 137 21.78 7.29 -22.57
C LYS A 137 21.60 8.31 -21.43
N LEU A 138 22.61 9.13 -21.15
CA LEU A 138 22.56 10.17 -20.11
C LEU A 138 22.73 11.56 -20.75
N PRO A 139 21.64 12.13 -21.27
CA PRO A 139 21.70 13.47 -21.85
C PRO A 139 21.87 14.55 -20.76
N PHE A 140 22.45 15.70 -21.12
CA PHE A 140 22.65 16.80 -20.17
C PHE A 140 21.31 17.35 -19.62
N GLU A 141 20.20 17.15 -20.33
CA GLU A 141 18.85 17.48 -19.87
C GLU A 141 18.49 16.78 -18.56
N THR A 142 19.06 15.61 -18.28
CA THR A 142 18.84 14.87 -17.02
C THR A 142 19.23 15.68 -15.79
N ILE A 143 20.18 16.60 -15.91
CA ILE A 143 20.64 17.48 -14.84
C ILE A 143 20.34 18.96 -15.08
N ASN A 144 19.84 19.33 -16.27
CA ASN A 144 19.48 20.70 -16.59
C ASN A 144 18.10 21.10 -16.05
N LYS A 145 17.84 20.75 -14.79
CA LYS A 145 16.62 21.05 -14.05
C LYS A 145 16.98 21.37 -12.60
N LEU A 146 16.01 21.85 -11.84
CA LEU A 146 16.19 22.13 -10.43
C LEU A 146 16.32 20.81 -9.64
N MET A 147 17.46 20.61 -9.01
CA MET A 147 17.81 19.36 -8.32
C MET A 147 17.16 19.28 -6.94
N THR A 148 15.92 18.82 -6.89
CA THR A 148 15.27 18.41 -5.62
C THR A 148 15.72 17.01 -5.21
N LYS A 149 15.46 16.59 -3.96
CA LYS A 149 15.74 15.23 -3.48
C LYS A 149 15.20 14.14 -4.42
N ARG A 150 13.99 14.36 -4.95
CA ARG A 150 13.34 13.44 -5.89
C ARG A 150 14.10 13.36 -7.22
N GLU A 151 14.48 14.52 -7.77
CA GLU A 151 15.22 14.57 -9.03
C GLU A 151 16.61 13.96 -8.88
N ILE A 152 17.31 14.24 -7.77
CA ILE A 152 18.64 13.64 -7.49
C ILE A 152 18.53 12.12 -7.43
N SER A 153 17.51 11.58 -6.73
CA SER A 153 17.27 10.13 -6.69
C SER A 153 17.00 9.56 -8.09
N SER A 154 16.20 10.25 -8.91
CA SER A 154 15.94 9.84 -10.29
C SER A 154 17.20 9.86 -11.17
N VAL A 155 18.08 10.84 -11.00
CA VAL A 155 19.36 10.90 -11.73
C VAL A 155 20.25 9.72 -11.32
N ILE A 156 20.37 9.42 -10.02
CA ILE A 156 21.15 8.28 -9.53
C ILE A 156 20.60 6.95 -10.09
N ASP A 157 19.28 6.79 -10.11
CA ASP A 157 18.61 5.62 -10.68
C ASP A 157 18.89 5.46 -12.18
N GLN A 158 18.83 6.54 -12.97
CA GLN A 158 19.20 6.52 -14.38
C GLN A 158 20.68 6.17 -14.58
N VAL A 159 21.58 6.73 -13.77
CA VAL A 159 23.01 6.41 -13.82
C VAL A 159 23.25 4.94 -13.52
N TYR A 160 22.57 4.37 -12.52
CA TYR A 160 22.65 2.96 -12.18
C TYR A 160 22.20 2.05 -13.33
N ARG A 161 21.03 2.35 -13.92
CA ARG A 161 20.46 1.52 -15.00
C ARG A 161 21.24 1.62 -16.31
N HIS A 162 21.86 2.75 -16.61
CA HIS A 162 22.54 2.98 -17.90
C HIS A 162 24.06 2.84 -17.88
N CYS A 163 24.70 3.12 -16.74
CA CYS A 163 26.18 3.08 -16.62
C CYS A 163 26.67 1.97 -15.69
N GLY A 164 25.76 1.29 -14.98
CA GLY A 164 26.08 0.22 -14.05
C GLY A 164 26.63 0.70 -12.71
N GLN A 165 26.85 -0.26 -11.83
CA GLN A 165 27.10 -0.03 -10.40
C GLN A 165 28.35 0.82 -10.10
N LYS A 166 29.48 0.54 -10.77
CA LYS A 166 30.77 1.21 -10.46
C LYS A 166 30.71 2.72 -10.73
N GLU A 167 30.17 3.11 -11.89
CA GLU A 167 30.05 4.52 -12.26
C GLU A 167 29.06 5.25 -11.34
N THR A 168 27.99 4.59 -10.89
CA THR A 168 27.06 5.15 -9.90
C THR A 168 27.75 5.46 -8.57
N VAL A 169 28.60 4.57 -8.07
CA VAL A 169 29.32 4.81 -6.80
C VAL A 169 30.23 6.03 -6.91
N ILE A 170 31.00 6.12 -8.00
CA ILE A 170 31.91 7.25 -8.25
C ILE A 170 31.10 8.56 -8.39
N PHE A 171 29.97 8.49 -9.08
CA PHE A 171 29.05 9.62 -9.25
C PHE A 171 28.50 10.11 -7.91
N CYS A 172 27.99 9.21 -7.07
CA CYS A 172 27.45 9.55 -5.76
C CYS A 172 28.50 10.19 -4.83
N ASP A 173 29.74 9.68 -4.83
CA ASP A 173 30.82 10.22 -4.02
C ASP A 173 31.21 11.65 -4.46
N ARG A 174 31.35 11.87 -5.77
CA ARG A 174 31.63 13.21 -6.32
C ARG A 174 30.50 14.19 -6.07
N ILE A 175 29.25 13.76 -6.20
CA ILE A 175 28.07 14.58 -5.89
C ILE A 175 28.01 14.93 -4.41
N MET A 176 28.37 14.00 -3.51
CA MET A 176 28.46 14.27 -2.08
C MET A 176 29.45 15.41 -1.81
N ALA A 177 30.67 15.32 -2.35
CA ALA A 177 31.69 16.35 -2.17
C ALA A 177 31.23 17.71 -2.74
N LEU A 178 30.65 17.71 -3.94
CA LEU A 178 30.14 18.91 -4.59
C LEU A 178 28.99 19.54 -3.79
N GLY A 179 28.07 18.72 -3.29
CA GLY A 179 26.93 19.18 -2.48
C GLY A 179 27.38 19.83 -1.18
N PHE A 180 28.26 19.18 -0.40
CA PHE A 180 28.78 19.76 0.84
C PHE A 180 29.52 21.08 0.62
N PHE A 181 30.38 21.14 -0.40
CA PHE A 181 31.15 22.34 -0.70
C PHE A 181 30.25 23.53 -1.07
N ASN A 182 29.22 23.29 -1.89
CA ASN A 182 28.29 24.35 -2.27
C ASN A 182 27.30 24.70 -1.16
N ALA A 183 26.90 23.75 -0.31
CA ALA A 183 26.10 24.03 0.87
C ALA A 183 26.84 24.98 1.84
N PHE A 184 28.13 24.70 2.10
CA PHE A 184 29.00 25.57 2.89
C PHE A 184 29.10 26.98 2.29
N LYS A 185 29.38 27.08 0.98
CA LYS A 185 29.49 28.37 0.28
C LYS A 185 28.18 29.15 0.24
N ALA A 186 27.04 28.47 0.16
CA ALA A 186 25.73 29.11 0.06
C ALA A 186 25.36 29.91 1.31
N GLY A 187 25.94 29.57 2.48
CA GLY A 187 25.70 30.30 3.73
C GLY A 187 24.22 30.35 4.12
N ILE A 188 23.45 29.30 3.79
CA ILE A 188 22.01 29.26 4.04
C ILE A 188 21.79 29.22 5.55
N SER A 189 21.02 30.20 6.04
CA SER A 189 20.74 30.39 7.46
C SER A 189 19.23 30.31 7.73
N PHE A 190 18.88 30.19 9.00
CA PHE A 190 17.50 30.14 9.46
C PHE A 190 17.27 31.25 10.49
N GLY A 191 16.59 32.31 10.07
CA GLY A 191 16.28 33.48 10.89
C GLY A 191 14.80 33.62 11.22
N LYS A 192 14.49 34.46 12.23
CA LYS A 192 13.11 34.85 12.58
C LYS A 192 12.38 35.53 11.41
N ASP A 193 13.11 36.31 10.61
CA ASP A 193 12.53 37.07 9.49
C ASP A 193 12.30 36.21 8.25
N ASP A 194 12.94 35.03 8.17
CA ASP A 194 12.67 34.07 7.10
C ASP A 194 11.29 33.41 7.26
N MET A 195 10.73 33.40 8.47
CA MET A 195 9.37 32.91 8.72
C MET A 195 8.36 33.98 8.29
N VAL A 196 7.80 33.90 7.08
CA VAL A 196 6.86 34.90 6.57
C VAL A 196 5.42 34.51 6.91
N VAL A 197 4.75 35.33 7.72
CA VAL A 197 3.34 35.15 8.08
C VAL A 197 2.48 35.86 7.02
N PRO A 198 1.52 35.16 6.40
CA PRO A 198 0.75 35.76 5.32
C PRO A 198 -0.17 36.87 5.82
N ALA A 199 -0.20 38.01 5.12
CA ALA A 199 -1.03 39.14 5.51
C ALA A 199 -2.55 38.82 5.45
N SER A 200 -2.94 37.88 4.57
CA SER A 200 -4.31 37.39 4.43
C SER A 200 -4.78 36.51 5.58
N LYS A 201 -3.88 36.05 6.47
CA LYS A 201 -4.19 35.15 7.59
C LYS A 201 -5.39 35.61 8.41
N TRP A 202 -5.36 36.84 8.92
CA TRP A 202 -6.39 37.35 9.83
C TRP A 202 -7.76 37.43 9.16
N LYS A 203 -7.80 37.74 7.87
CA LYS A 203 -9.05 37.74 7.09
C LYS A 203 -9.67 36.34 7.00
N ILE A 204 -8.87 35.31 6.76
CA ILE A 204 -9.35 33.91 6.70
C ILE A 204 -9.82 33.46 8.09
N VAL A 205 -9.06 33.78 9.13
CA VAL A 205 -9.40 33.45 10.52
C VAL A 205 -10.72 34.12 10.94
N ASP A 206 -10.91 35.41 10.65
CA ASP A 206 -12.12 36.13 11.03
C ASP A 206 -13.35 35.66 10.24
N THR A 207 -13.18 35.32 8.95
CA THR A 207 -14.25 34.71 8.15
C THR A 207 -14.69 33.38 8.75
N THR A 208 -13.72 32.54 9.14
CA THR A 208 -13.99 31.23 9.75
C THR A 208 -14.61 31.36 11.14
N ARG A 209 -14.18 32.35 11.93
CA ARG A 209 -14.76 32.65 13.25
C ARG A 209 -16.22 33.08 13.12
N THR A 210 -16.58 33.86 12.10
CA THR A 210 -17.97 34.21 11.82
C THR A 210 -18.79 32.98 11.44
N LEU A 211 -18.29 32.13 10.53
CA LEU A 211 -18.95 30.86 10.18
C LEU A 211 -19.16 29.94 11.39
N ALA A 212 -18.17 29.83 12.28
CA ALA A 212 -18.29 29.03 13.49
C ALA A 212 -19.37 29.59 14.44
N LYS A 213 -19.48 30.93 14.55
CA LYS A 213 -20.57 31.59 15.29
C LYS A 213 -21.92 31.35 14.63
N ASP A 214 -22.00 31.35 13.30
CA ASP A 214 -23.24 31.07 12.59
C ASP A 214 -23.69 29.62 12.82
N PHE A 215 -22.76 28.66 12.84
CA PHE A 215 -23.08 27.27 13.20
C PHE A 215 -23.50 27.14 14.66
N GLU A 216 -22.89 27.90 15.56
CA GLU A 216 -23.30 27.95 16.96
C GLU A 216 -24.70 28.56 17.12
N GLN A 217 -25.03 29.59 16.33
CA GLN A 217 -26.36 30.17 16.30
C GLN A 217 -27.38 29.21 15.68
N GLN A 218 -27.05 28.54 14.55
CA GLN A 218 -27.91 27.50 13.96
C GLN A 218 -28.18 26.35 14.93
N TYR A 219 -27.19 26.01 15.75
CA TYR A 219 -27.36 25.05 16.83
C TYR A 219 -28.32 25.61 17.87
N ASN A 220 -28.11 26.81 18.39
CA ASN A 220 -29.02 27.44 19.37
C ASN A 220 -30.45 27.60 18.85
N ASP A 221 -30.61 27.86 17.54
CA ASP A 221 -31.90 27.98 16.83
C ASP A 221 -32.51 26.60 16.48
N GLY A 222 -31.79 25.50 16.75
CA GLY A 222 -32.23 24.12 16.56
C GLY A 222 -32.14 23.55 15.15
N LEU A 223 -31.61 24.32 14.20
CA LEU A 223 -31.49 23.91 12.80
C LEU A 223 -30.51 22.74 12.59
N ILE A 224 -29.54 22.56 13.48
CA ILE A 224 -28.54 21.49 13.41
C ILE A 224 -28.37 20.79 14.77
N THR A 225 -27.93 19.53 14.76
CA THR A 225 -27.57 18.78 15.97
C THR A 225 -26.20 19.20 16.52
N HIS A 226 -25.91 18.87 17.79
CA HIS A 226 -24.58 19.09 18.39
C HIS A 226 -23.47 18.36 17.61
N GLY A 227 -23.71 17.11 17.17
CA GLY A 227 -22.75 16.35 16.37
C GLY A 227 -22.44 16.99 15.02
N GLU A 228 -23.48 17.48 14.33
CA GLU A 228 -23.32 18.22 13.07
C GLU A 228 -22.61 19.56 13.26
N LYS A 229 -22.93 20.30 14.34
CA LYS A 229 -22.20 21.53 14.72
C LYS A 229 -20.71 21.21 14.84
N TYR A 230 -20.36 20.22 15.65
CA TYR A 230 -18.98 19.82 15.89
C TYR A 230 -18.26 19.49 14.57
N ASN A 231 -18.85 18.64 13.72
CA ASN A 231 -18.25 18.25 12.44
C ASN A 231 -18.09 19.46 11.49
N LYS A 232 -19.09 20.34 11.41
CA LYS A 232 -19.04 21.55 10.57
C LYS A 232 -17.99 22.55 11.04
N VAL A 233 -17.87 22.75 12.36
CA VAL A 233 -16.85 23.64 12.95
C VAL A 233 -15.44 23.10 12.69
N VAL A 234 -15.23 21.80 12.90
CA VAL A 234 -13.96 21.12 12.63
C VAL A 234 -13.60 21.22 11.15
N ASP A 235 -14.55 20.97 10.24
CA ASP A 235 -14.34 21.09 8.78
C ASP A 235 -13.99 22.52 8.37
N ALA A 236 -14.71 23.53 8.88
CA ALA A 236 -14.43 24.93 8.60
C ALA A 236 -13.01 25.34 9.02
N TRP A 237 -12.58 24.95 10.23
CA TRP A 237 -11.22 25.22 10.69
C TRP A 237 -10.15 24.43 9.95
N SER A 238 -10.45 23.21 9.52
CA SER A 238 -9.54 22.42 8.67
C SER A 238 -9.31 23.10 7.32
N LYS A 239 -10.39 23.55 6.65
CA LYS A 239 -10.33 24.31 5.40
C LYS A 239 -9.56 25.62 5.55
N ALA A 240 -9.83 26.38 6.61
CA ALA A 240 -9.11 27.61 6.91
C ALA A 240 -7.60 27.36 7.09
N THR A 241 -7.25 26.28 7.79
CA THR A 241 -5.86 25.87 8.01
C THR A 241 -5.15 25.53 6.69
N GLU A 242 -5.85 24.89 5.75
CA GLU A 242 -5.31 24.58 4.42
C GLU A 242 -5.18 25.83 3.53
N GLU A 243 -6.17 26.72 3.55
CA GLU A 243 -6.14 27.99 2.81
C GLU A 243 -4.99 28.89 3.27
N ILE A 244 -4.79 29.03 4.59
CA ILE A 244 -3.66 29.76 5.17
C ILE A 244 -2.33 29.14 4.75
N ALA A 245 -2.24 27.80 4.69
CA ALA A 245 -1.03 27.13 4.22
C ALA A 245 -0.74 27.42 2.74
N LYS A 246 -1.77 27.43 1.88
CA LYS A 246 -1.64 27.77 0.45
C LYS A 246 -1.17 29.21 0.27
N GLU A 247 -1.77 30.16 0.97
CA GLU A 247 -1.38 31.58 0.92
C GLU A 247 0.03 31.82 1.46
N MET A 248 0.40 31.18 2.58
CA MET A 248 1.76 31.23 3.12
C MET A 248 2.79 30.69 2.11
N MET A 249 2.50 29.54 1.49
CA MET A 249 3.38 28.93 0.48
C MET A 249 3.53 29.81 -0.75
N LYS A 250 2.46 30.46 -1.18
CA LYS A 250 2.48 31.41 -2.30
C LYS A 250 3.32 32.65 -1.97
N GLU A 251 3.23 33.17 -0.76
CA GLU A 251 3.99 34.36 -0.36
C GLU A 251 5.49 34.06 -0.16
N ILE A 252 5.83 32.92 0.47
CA ILE A 252 7.23 32.55 0.73
C ILE A 252 7.97 32.10 -0.55
N SER A 253 7.24 31.59 -1.55
CA SER A 253 7.79 31.20 -2.85
C SER A 253 7.84 32.34 -3.86
N ALA A 254 7.22 33.49 -3.56
CA ALA A 254 7.17 34.62 -4.48
C ALA A 254 8.56 35.17 -4.80
N VAL A 255 8.88 35.24 -6.10
CA VAL A 255 10.14 35.78 -6.58
C VAL A 255 10.08 37.31 -6.49
N ARG A 256 10.85 37.89 -5.57
CA ARG A 256 10.98 39.35 -5.44
C ARG A 256 12.07 39.85 -6.38
N LYS A 257 11.88 41.02 -6.98
CA LYS A 257 12.90 41.70 -7.79
C LYS A 257 13.54 42.81 -6.96
N ASN A 258 14.86 42.95 -7.06
CA ASN A 258 15.58 44.04 -6.44
C ASN A 258 15.44 45.35 -7.25
N SER A 259 15.99 46.45 -6.73
CA SER A 259 15.95 47.77 -7.36
C SER A 259 16.58 47.82 -8.76
N SER A 260 17.40 46.82 -9.12
CA SER A 260 18.02 46.68 -10.45
C SER A 260 17.24 45.77 -11.40
N GLY A 261 16.03 45.31 -11.02
CA GLY A 261 15.18 44.43 -11.83
C GLY A 261 15.59 42.95 -11.82
N ALA A 262 16.61 42.57 -11.06
CA ALA A 262 17.11 41.20 -10.93
C ALA A 262 16.37 40.44 -9.82
N GLU A 263 16.22 39.13 -9.97
CA GLU A 263 15.58 38.30 -8.95
C GLU A 263 16.42 38.18 -7.68
N THR A 264 15.78 38.43 -6.53
CA THR A 264 16.42 38.28 -5.22
C THR A 264 16.61 36.82 -4.86
N GLN A 265 17.43 36.56 -3.85
CA GLN A 265 17.56 35.22 -3.29
C GLN A 265 16.23 34.72 -2.73
N VAL A 266 15.93 33.47 -3.06
CA VAL A 266 14.79 32.75 -2.52
C VAL A 266 14.97 32.57 -1.01
N ASN A 267 13.87 32.62 -0.27
CA ASN A 267 13.86 32.43 1.17
C ASN A 267 14.47 31.08 1.58
N SER A 268 15.31 31.09 2.61
CA SER A 268 16.04 29.91 3.09
C SER A 268 15.12 28.77 3.56
N ILE A 269 14.06 29.09 4.31
CA ILE A 269 13.10 28.10 4.82
C ILE A 269 12.37 27.42 3.66
N TYR A 270 11.95 28.21 2.66
CA TYR A 270 11.36 27.66 1.47
C TYR A 270 12.34 26.77 0.69
N MET A 271 13.60 27.18 0.56
CA MET A 271 14.62 26.34 -0.09
C MET A 271 14.81 24.99 0.63
N MET A 272 14.86 24.98 1.96
CA MET A 272 14.99 23.74 2.75
C MET A 272 13.82 22.77 2.49
N ALA A 273 12.60 23.29 2.50
CA ALA A 273 11.41 22.46 2.33
C ALA A 273 11.17 22.06 0.85
N HIS A 274 11.33 22.98 -0.09
CA HIS A 274 11.12 22.72 -1.52
C HIS A 274 12.19 21.79 -2.11
N SER A 275 13.44 21.91 -1.65
CA SER A 275 14.50 20.96 -2.03
C SER A 275 14.24 19.55 -1.52
N GLY A 276 13.43 19.40 -0.46
CA GLY A 276 13.23 18.13 0.24
C GLY A 276 14.42 17.74 1.12
N ALA A 277 15.35 18.67 1.39
CA ALA A 277 16.48 18.45 2.29
C ALA A 277 15.99 18.25 3.74
N ARG A 278 15.17 19.18 4.23
CA ARG A 278 14.54 19.12 5.55
C ARG A 278 13.36 20.09 5.60
N GLY A 279 12.27 19.68 6.23
CA GLY A 279 11.05 20.50 6.30
C GLY A 279 9.96 19.97 5.37
N SER A 280 8.71 20.07 5.82
CA SER A 280 7.52 19.81 5.00
C SER A 280 6.61 21.04 4.97
N PRO A 281 5.71 21.17 3.97
CA PRO A 281 4.68 22.20 3.96
C PRO A 281 3.86 22.25 5.26
N ALA A 282 3.59 21.09 5.86
CA ALA A 282 2.89 20.99 7.14
C ALA A 282 3.71 21.60 8.30
N GLN A 283 5.03 21.41 8.32
CA GLN A 283 5.91 22.02 9.32
C GLN A 283 6.05 23.53 9.11
N MET A 284 6.19 23.98 7.87
CA MET A 284 6.20 25.42 7.55
C MET A 284 4.90 26.10 7.97
N ARG A 285 3.76 25.43 7.76
CA ARG A 285 2.45 25.91 8.20
C ARG A 285 2.41 26.18 9.70
N GLN A 286 3.00 25.30 10.52
CA GLN A 286 3.06 25.51 11.97
C GLN A 286 4.00 26.66 12.37
N LEU A 287 5.06 26.90 11.59
CA LEU A 287 6.02 27.97 11.85
C LEU A 287 5.43 29.36 11.58
N ALA A 288 4.77 29.55 10.45
CA ALA A 288 4.37 30.89 9.98
C ALA A 288 2.88 31.04 9.59
N GLY A 289 2.13 29.95 9.42
CA GLY A 289 0.69 29.99 9.16
C GLY A 289 -0.12 29.99 10.46
N MET A 290 -0.64 28.82 10.80
CA MET A 290 -1.29 28.51 12.07
C MET A 290 -1.03 27.04 12.42
N ARG A 291 -1.05 26.68 13.70
CA ARG A 291 -0.85 25.27 14.08
C ARG A 291 -2.07 24.40 13.77
N GLY A 292 -3.28 24.96 13.88
CA GLY A 292 -4.52 24.29 13.49
C GLY A 292 -5.16 23.46 14.61
N LEU A 293 -5.96 22.48 14.21
CA LEU A 293 -6.73 21.61 15.11
C LEU A 293 -5.86 20.53 15.75
N MET A 294 -6.07 20.28 17.05
CA MET A 294 -5.33 19.28 17.83
C MET A 294 -6.20 18.07 18.20
N ALA A 295 -5.61 16.89 18.29
CA ALA A 295 -6.30 15.70 18.78
C ALA A 295 -6.14 15.51 20.31
N LYS A 296 -7.24 15.12 20.97
CA LYS A 296 -7.24 14.63 22.36
C LYS A 296 -6.58 13.25 22.45
N PRO A 297 -6.20 12.78 23.66
CA PRO A 297 -5.70 11.43 23.85
C PRO A 297 -6.71 10.34 23.40
N SER A 298 -8.01 10.61 23.48
CA SER A 298 -9.08 9.75 22.98
C SER A 298 -9.11 9.59 21.46
N GLY A 299 -8.45 10.47 20.70
CA GLY A 299 -8.49 10.53 19.23
C GLY A 299 -9.50 11.52 18.67
N GLU A 300 -10.39 12.07 19.50
CA GLU A 300 -11.29 13.16 19.10
C GLU A 300 -10.53 14.45 18.82
N ILE A 301 -11.01 15.25 17.87
CA ILE A 301 -10.43 16.55 17.57
C ILE A 301 -10.96 17.60 18.56
N ILE A 302 -10.10 18.49 19.03
CA ILE A 302 -10.49 19.63 19.84
C ILE A 302 -11.05 20.69 18.88
N GLU A 303 -12.32 21.09 19.08
CA GLU A 303 -13.01 22.08 18.24
C GLU A 303 -12.37 23.48 18.27
N THR A 304 -11.62 23.79 19.34
CA THR A 304 -10.87 25.04 19.49
C THR A 304 -9.48 24.90 18.86
N PRO A 305 -9.22 25.54 17.70
CA PRO A 305 -7.93 25.46 17.04
C PRO A 305 -6.88 26.34 17.72
N ILE A 306 -5.61 26.04 17.44
CA ILE A 306 -4.49 26.94 17.75
C ILE A 306 -4.28 27.88 16.55
N ILE A 307 -4.71 29.13 16.72
CA ILE A 307 -4.67 30.18 15.68
C ILE A 307 -3.24 30.72 15.55
N SER A 308 -2.52 30.78 16.67
CA SER A 308 -1.16 31.27 16.72
C SER A 308 -0.18 30.32 16.02
N ASN A 309 0.96 30.85 15.57
CA ASN A 309 2.09 30.07 15.04
C ASN A 309 3.35 30.22 15.92
N PHE A 310 4.41 29.49 15.61
CA PHE A 310 5.64 29.55 16.41
C PHE A 310 6.36 30.91 16.34
N LYS A 311 6.21 31.67 15.24
CA LYS A 311 6.78 33.02 15.15
C LYS A 311 6.08 34.02 16.08
N GLU A 312 4.75 33.92 16.18
CA GLU A 312 3.90 34.77 17.03
C GLU A 312 4.00 34.38 18.51
N GLY A 313 4.26 33.09 18.78
CA GLY A 313 4.24 32.51 20.13
C GLY A 313 2.88 31.92 20.47
N LEU A 314 2.85 30.98 21.42
CA LEU A 314 1.62 30.31 21.86
C LEU A 314 1.20 30.85 23.24
N SER A 315 -0.10 31.05 23.43
CA SER A 315 -0.65 31.29 24.77
C SER A 315 -0.53 30.03 25.65
N VAL A 316 -0.67 30.20 26.97
CA VAL A 316 -0.58 29.07 27.92
C VAL A 316 -1.61 27.99 27.60
N LEU A 317 -2.84 28.39 27.22
CA LEU A 317 -3.91 27.45 26.88
C LEU A 317 -3.64 26.72 25.56
N GLU A 318 -3.21 27.43 24.51
CA GLU A 318 -2.84 26.81 23.22
C GLU A 318 -1.67 25.85 23.38
N TYR A 319 -0.66 26.23 24.16
CA TYR A 319 0.47 25.36 24.47
C TYR A 319 -0.01 24.11 25.23
N PHE A 320 -0.82 24.26 26.28
CA PHE A 320 -1.36 23.14 27.05
C PHE A 320 -2.20 22.19 26.18
N ASN A 321 -3.07 22.72 25.33
CA ASN A 321 -3.87 21.91 24.39
C ASN A 321 -2.96 21.12 23.43
N SER A 322 -1.86 21.72 22.96
CA SER A 322 -0.89 21.03 22.11
C SER A 322 -0.10 19.92 22.83
N THR A 323 0.06 19.97 24.15
CA THR A 323 0.88 18.98 24.89
C THR A 323 0.27 17.58 24.89
N HIS A 324 -1.06 17.47 24.82
CA HIS A 324 -1.75 16.18 24.83
C HIS A 324 -1.39 15.35 23.59
N GLY A 325 -1.50 15.95 22.41
CA GLY A 325 -1.13 15.30 21.15
C GLY A 325 0.34 14.94 21.07
N ALA A 326 1.22 15.83 21.52
CA ALA A 326 2.67 15.58 21.53
C ALA A 326 3.06 14.43 22.49
N ARG A 327 2.50 14.40 23.70
CA ARG A 327 2.76 13.33 24.69
C ARG A 327 2.23 11.99 24.20
N LYS A 328 1.03 11.95 23.61
CA LYS A 328 0.49 10.72 23.02
C LYS A 328 1.37 10.21 21.89
N GLY A 329 1.80 11.08 20.96
CA GLY A 329 2.70 10.71 19.88
C GLY A 329 4.03 10.11 20.36
N LEU A 330 4.63 10.69 21.40
CA LEU A 330 5.84 10.17 22.07
C LEU A 330 5.60 8.79 22.70
N ALA A 331 4.52 8.65 23.47
CA ALA A 331 4.18 7.39 24.13
C ALA A 331 3.87 6.27 23.13
N ASP A 332 3.11 6.59 22.07
CA ASP A 332 2.77 5.65 21.00
C ASP A 332 4.02 5.22 20.24
N THR A 333 4.95 6.14 19.96
CA THR A 333 6.22 5.79 19.29
C THR A 333 7.03 4.82 20.14
N ALA A 334 7.16 5.08 21.44
CA ALA A 334 7.90 4.21 22.35
C ALA A 334 7.27 2.80 22.49
N LEU A 335 5.94 2.71 22.58
CA LEU A 335 5.23 1.44 22.77
C LEU A 335 5.08 0.65 21.47
N LYS A 336 4.74 1.31 20.35
CA LYS A 336 4.42 0.63 19.09
C LYS A 336 5.67 0.12 18.36
N THR A 337 6.85 0.70 18.62
CA THR A 337 8.13 0.20 18.06
C THR A 337 8.36 -1.27 18.44
N ALA A 338 8.07 -1.66 19.69
CA ALA A 338 8.20 -3.05 20.14
C ALA A 338 7.28 -4.00 19.36
N ASN A 339 6.04 -3.58 19.06
CA ASN A 339 5.09 -4.37 18.30
C ASN A 339 5.55 -4.61 16.86
N SER A 340 6.17 -3.60 16.23
CA SER A 340 6.70 -3.74 14.87
C SER A 340 7.93 -4.65 14.80
N GLY A 341 8.87 -4.52 15.75
CA GLY A 341 10.00 -5.44 15.85
C GLY A 341 9.55 -6.88 16.07
N TYR A 342 8.52 -7.07 16.91
CA TYR A 342 7.93 -8.39 17.13
C TYR A 342 7.22 -8.96 15.91
N LEU A 343 6.48 -8.14 15.14
CA LEU A 343 5.91 -8.55 13.85
C LEU A 343 7.00 -8.96 12.86
N THR A 344 8.07 -8.19 12.75
CA THR A 344 9.21 -8.49 11.86
C THR A 344 9.82 -9.85 12.20
N ARG A 345 10.03 -10.12 13.49
CA ARG A 345 10.50 -11.43 13.96
C ARG A 345 9.57 -12.55 13.50
N ARG A 346 8.26 -12.42 13.72
CA ARG A 346 7.27 -13.43 13.29
C ARG A 346 7.26 -13.66 11.79
N LEU A 347 7.39 -12.60 10.99
CA LEU A 347 7.46 -12.69 9.54
C LEU A 347 8.69 -13.48 9.09
N VAL A 348 9.86 -13.22 9.70
CA VAL A 348 11.09 -13.97 9.41
C VAL A 348 10.92 -15.45 9.79
N ASP A 349 10.35 -15.73 10.96
CA ASP A 349 10.16 -17.11 11.43
C ASP A 349 9.28 -17.95 10.49
N VAL A 350 8.28 -17.34 9.84
CA VAL A 350 7.41 -18.02 8.86
C VAL A 350 8.04 -18.13 7.47
N ALA A 351 8.80 -17.11 7.08
CA ALA A 351 9.28 -16.97 5.71
C ALA A 351 10.70 -17.50 5.49
N GLN A 352 11.48 -17.78 6.54
CA GLN A 352 12.90 -18.15 6.42
C GLN A 352 13.15 -19.29 5.40
N ASP A 353 12.27 -20.29 5.32
CA ASP A 353 12.46 -21.45 4.44
C ASP A 353 12.18 -21.15 2.95
N CYS A 354 11.74 -19.93 2.61
CA CYS A 354 11.58 -19.47 1.24
C CYS A 354 12.94 -19.03 0.65
N ILE A 355 13.57 -19.96 -0.06
CA ILE A 355 14.85 -19.77 -0.76
C ILE A 355 14.64 -20.00 -2.26
N ILE A 356 15.43 -19.33 -3.11
CA ILE A 356 15.46 -19.64 -4.54
C ILE A 356 16.27 -20.93 -4.79
N THR A 357 15.61 -21.99 -5.24
CA THR A 357 16.24 -23.32 -5.40
C THR A 357 16.30 -23.79 -6.85
N GLN A 358 15.53 -23.19 -7.76
CA GLN A 358 15.54 -23.52 -9.19
C GLN A 358 15.23 -22.27 -10.02
N ASP A 359 15.60 -22.25 -11.30
CA ASP A 359 15.32 -21.09 -12.17
C ASP A 359 13.86 -21.05 -12.61
N ASP A 360 13.26 -22.20 -12.95
CA ASP A 360 11.91 -22.28 -13.47
C ASP A 360 11.18 -23.54 -12.98
N CYS A 361 10.01 -23.38 -12.36
CA CYS A 361 9.14 -24.50 -11.98
C CYS A 361 8.23 -25.00 -13.12
N GLY A 362 8.19 -24.33 -14.28
CA GLY A 362 7.37 -24.73 -15.43
C GLY A 362 5.89 -24.35 -15.36
N THR A 363 5.40 -23.75 -14.27
CA THR A 363 3.98 -23.43 -14.11
C THR A 363 3.46 -22.43 -15.17
N SER A 364 2.22 -22.64 -15.61
CA SER A 364 1.43 -21.70 -16.42
C SER A 364 0.48 -20.83 -15.59
N LEU A 365 0.41 -21.07 -14.28
CA LEU A 365 -0.41 -20.31 -13.35
C LEU A 365 0.22 -18.93 -13.09
N GLY A 366 -0.62 -17.90 -13.00
CA GLY A 366 -0.16 -16.54 -12.84
C GLY A 366 -1.28 -15.62 -12.38
N ILE A 367 -0.91 -14.48 -11.81
CA ILE A 367 -1.83 -13.50 -11.25
C ILE A 367 -2.00 -12.36 -12.25
N LYS A 368 -3.24 -11.90 -12.41
CA LYS A 368 -3.57 -10.75 -13.25
C LYS A 368 -3.31 -9.44 -12.50
N MET A 369 -2.50 -8.57 -13.07
CA MET A 369 -2.12 -7.29 -12.47
C MET A 369 -2.76 -6.15 -13.23
N ARG A 370 -3.31 -5.19 -12.49
CA ARG A 370 -3.92 -3.95 -12.98
C ARG A 370 -3.35 -2.73 -12.27
N ALA A 371 -3.47 -1.55 -12.86
CA ALA A 371 -3.24 -0.31 -12.13
C ALA A 371 -4.24 -0.20 -10.96
N ILE A 372 -3.79 0.38 -9.84
CA ILE A 372 -4.64 0.62 -8.68
C ILE A 372 -5.06 2.08 -8.74
N ILE A 373 -6.36 2.28 -8.92
CA ILE A 373 -7.00 3.58 -9.04
C ILE A 373 -7.86 3.76 -7.79
N ASP A 374 -7.57 4.80 -7.01
CA ASP A 374 -8.35 5.16 -5.82
C ASP A 374 -8.85 6.60 -5.97
N ALA A 375 -10.17 6.78 -5.80
CA ALA A 375 -10.88 8.04 -6.04
C ALA A 375 -10.48 8.73 -7.37
N GLY A 376 -10.15 7.94 -8.39
CA GLY A 376 -9.72 8.41 -9.70
C GLY A 376 -8.28 8.94 -9.80
N THR A 377 -7.52 8.92 -8.70
CA THR A 377 -6.06 9.06 -8.73
C THR A 377 -5.40 7.70 -8.93
N VAL A 378 -4.40 7.63 -9.82
CA VAL A 378 -3.60 6.41 -9.99
C VAL A 378 -2.61 6.32 -8.83
N VAL A 379 -2.91 5.48 -7.83
CA VAL A 379 -2.07 5.27 -6.65
C VAL A 379 -0.84 4.44 -7.02
N ALA A 380 -1.02 3.42 -7.85
CA ALA A 380 0.05 2.61 -8.40
C ALA A 380 -0.21 2.31 -9.89
N SER A 381 0.72 2.72 -10.75
CA SER A 381 0.64 2.42 -12.18
C SER A 381 0.87 0.93 -12.43
N LEU A 382 0.35 0.44 -13.56
CA LEU A 382 0.60 -0.95 -13.98
C LEU A 382 2.12 -1.22 -14.08
N GLY A 383 2.86 -0.28 -14.70
CA GLY A 383 4.31 -0.36 -14.87
C GLY A 383 5.09 -0.57 -13.57
N SER A 384 4.76 0.15 -12.49
CA SER A 384 5.48 -0.01 -11.23
C SER A 384 5.23 -1.37 -10.55
N ARG A 385 4.06 -1.98 -10.79
CA ARG A 385 3.69 -3.28 -10.23
C ARG A 385 4.30 -4.45 -10.99
N ILE A 386 4.44 -4.33 -12.32
CA ILE A 386 4.97 -5.39 -13.19
C ILE A 386 6.50 -5.33 -13.36
N LEU A 387 7.15 -4.22 -12.99
CA LEU A 387 8.60 -4.07 -13.11
C LEU A 387 9.36 -5.20 -12.41
N GLY A 388 10.24 -5.87 -13.15
CA GLY A 388 11.04 -6.98 -12.64
C GLY A 388 10.21 -8.22 -12.30
N ARG A 389 9.04 -8.39 -12.92
CA ARG A 389 8.24 -9.62 -12.89
C ARG A 389 8.33 -10.33 -14.24
N THR A 390 8.08 -11.63 -14.22
CA THR A 390 8.09 -12.47 -15.43
C THR A 390 6.69 -12.55 -16.03
N ALA A 391 6.57 -12.34 -17.33
CA ALA A 391 5.30 -12.46 -18.05
C ALA A 391 4.78 -13.91 -18.01
N GLY A 392 3.52 -14.09 -17.59
CA GLY A 392 2.83 -15.39 -17.57
C GLY A 392 2.24 -15.78 -18.92
N GLU A 393 1.96 -14.80 -19.76
CA GLU A 393 1.46 -14.91 -21.13
C GLU A 393 2.13 -13.87 -22.04
N ASP A 394 1.93 -13.98 -23.36
CA ASP A 394 2.44 -12.99 -24.30
C ASP A 394 1.70 -11.67 -24.09
N VAL A 395 2.44 -10.59 -23.77
CA VAL A 395 1.87 -9.25 -23.66
C VAL A 395 1.82 -8.66 -25.06
N ARG A 396 0.60 -8.35 -25.53
CA ARG A 396 0.35 -7.85 -26.88
C ARG A 396 -0.19 -6.43 -26.84
N ASP A 397 0.16 -5.66 -27.86
CA ASP A 397 -0.47 -4.36 -28.09
C ASP A 397 -1.94 -4.56 -28.48
N PRO A 398 -2.91 -3.95 -27.78
CA PRO A 398 -4.34 -4.06 -28.10
C PRO A 398 -4.71 -3.55 -29.50
N GLN A 399 -3.95 -2.60 -30.06
CA GLN A 399 -4.27 -1.97 -31.35
C GLN A 399 -3.65 -2.73 -32.53
N THR A 400 -2.39 -3.12 -32.41
CA THR A 400 -1.61 -3.75 -33.50
C THR A 400 -1.55 -5.28 -33.40
N ASN A 401 -1.87 -5.84 -32.23
CA ASN A 401 -1.73 -7.26 -31.89
C ASN A 401 -0.27 -7.79 -31.97
N GLU A 402 0.71 -6.88 -32.02
CA GLU A 402 2.13 -7.21 -31.96
C GLU A 402 2.54 -7.62 -30.54
N VAL A 403 3.45 -8.59 -30.44
CA VAL A 403 3.95 -9.07 -29.13
C VAL A 403 5.01 -8.09 -28.63
N ILE A 404 4.71 -7.44 -27.51
CA ILE A 404 5.64 -6.54 -26.80
C ILE A 404 6.61 -7.36 -25.96
N VAL A 405 6.08 -8.30 -25.16
CA VAL A 405 6.87 -9.17 -24.26
C VAL A 405 6.41 -10.61 -24.44
N LYS A 406 7.35 -11.55 -24.61
CA LYS A 406 7.03 -12.96 -24.75
C LYS A 406 6.77 -13.62 -23.40
N LYS A 407 5.95 -14.68 -23.40
CA LYS A 407 5.74 -15.53 -22.24
C LYS A 407 7.08 -16.01 -21.65
N GLY A 408 7.23 -15.85 -20.35
CA GLY A 408 8.42 -16.31 -19.60
C GLY A 408 9.60 -15.36 -19.62
N GLU A 409 9.47 -14.19 -20.26
CA GLU A 409 10.48 -13.13 -20.27
C GLU A 409 10.31 -12.18 -19.06
N LEU A 410 11.44 -11.69 -18.55
CA LEU A 410 11.47 -10.73 -17.45
C LEU A 410 11.16 -9.33 -18.00
N MET A 411 10.17 -8.65 -17.43
CA MET A 411 9.81 -7.29 -17.85
C MET A 411 10.78 -6.26 -17.25
N GLU A 412 11.48 -5.55 -18.13
CA GLU A 412 12.41 -4.47 -17.83
C GLU A 412 11.80 -3.09 -18.11
N GLU A 413 12.54 -2.02 -17.82
CA GLU A 413 12.10 -0.63 -17.98
C GLU A 413 11.68 -0.30 -19.42
N ARG A 414 12.39 -0.84 -20.42
CA ARG A 414 12.06 -0.64 -21.84
C ARG A 414 10.70 -1.22 -22.21
N ASP A 415 10.37 -2.36 -21.61
CA ASP A 415 9.15 -3.10 -21.91
C ASP A 415 7.95 -2.39 -21.26
N ILE A 416 8.16 -1.80 -20.07
CA ILE A 416 7.13 -1.02 -19.38
C ILE A 416 6.74 0.22 -20.19
N GLU A 417 7.71 0.94 -20.75
CA GLU A 417 7.43 2.10 -21.59
C GLU A 417 6.61 1.70 -22.82
N ALA A 418 6.96 0.58 -23.47
CA ALA A 418 6.19 0.04 -24.58
C ALA A 418 4.77 -0.40 -24.18
N ILE A 419 4.63 -1.09 -23.03
CA ILE A 419 3.33 -1.50 -22.46
C ILE A 419 2.46 -0.28 -22.14
N HIS A 420 3.06 0.79 -21.62
CA HIS A 420 2.38 2.04 -21.31
C HIS A 420 1.92 2.76 -22.58
N GLN A 421 2.77 2.86 -23.60
CA GLN A 421 2.44 3.46 -24.89
C GLN A 421 1.34 2.69 -25.63
N ALA A 422 1.35 1.36 -25.55
CA ALA A 422 0.31 0.51 -26.11
C ALA A 422 -1.03 0.58 -25.33
N GLY A 423 -1.06 1.21 -24.15
CA GLY A 423 -2.29 1.37 -23.36
C GLY A 423 -2.83 0.07 -22.76
N VAL A 424 -1.97 -0.92 -22.53
CA VAL A 424 -2.34 -2.22 -21.93
C VAL A 424 -2.90 -2.01 -20.51
N GLN A 425 -4.07 -2.58 -20.23
CA GLN A 425 -4.78 -2.41 -18.96
C GLN A 425 -4.47 -3.50 -17.92
N GLU A 426 -4.23 -4.73 -18.39
CA GLU A 426 -4.01 -5.91 -17.55
C GLU A 426 -2.86 -6.74 -18.11
N VAL A 427 -2.01 -7.26 -17.23
CA VAL A 427 -0.93 -8.19 -17.58
C VAL A 427 -0.95 -9.37 -16.61
N LYS A 428 -0.97 -10.60 -17.14
CA LYS A 428 -0.78 -11.80 -16.33
C LYS A 428 0.71 -12.04 -16.05
N ILE A 429 1.09 -12.08 -14.78
CA ILE A 429 2.46 -12.29 -14.32
C ILE A 429 2.61 -13.63 -13.59
N ARG A 430 3.84 -14.16 -13.55
CA ARG A 430 4.19 -15.22 -12.60
C ARG A 430 4.36 -14.63 -11.20
N SER A 431 3.97 -15.40 -10.19
CA SER A 431 4.02 -14.99 -8.78
C SER A 431 4.66 -16.08 -7.92
N ALA A 432 5.21 -15.67 -6.77
CA ALA A 432 5.62 -16.58 -5.71
C ALA A 432 4.46 -17.46 -5.21
N LEU A 433 3.22 -16.97 -5.26
CA LEU A 433 2.03 -17.71 -4.81
C LEU A 433 1.70 -18.89 -5.71
N THR A 434 1.80 -18.69 -7.03
CA THR A 434 1.48 -19.71 -8.03
C THR A 434 2.65 -20.65 -8.34
N CYS A 435 3.76 -20.51 -7.63
CA CYS A 435 4.94 -21.36 -7.84
C CYS A 435 4.67 -22.80 -7.39
N GLU A 436 4.77 -23.75 -8.32
CA GLU A 436 4.57 -25.20 -8.09
C GLU A 436 5.81 -25.91 -7.50
N LEU A 437 6.88 -25.16 -7.22
CA LEU A 437 8.08 -25.74 -6.63
C LEU A 437 7.80 -26.20 -5.19
N VAL A 438 8.21 -27.44 -4.88
CA VAL A 438 7.96 -28.11 -3.59
C VAL A 438 8.75 -27.43 -2.46
N ASN A 439 10.08 -27.33 -2.62
CA ASN A 439 10.96 -26.70 -1.65
C ASN A 439 11.49 -25.37 -2.22
N GLY A 440 11.03 -24.25 -1.63
CA GLY A 440 11.43 -22.91 -2.04
C GLY A 440 10.58 -22.31 -3.16
N ILE A 441 11.16 -21.36 -3.88
CA ILE A 441 10.52 -20.61 -4.98
C ILE A 441 11.45 -20.62 -6.19
N CYS A 442 10.90 -20.66 -7.41
CA CYS A 442 11.74 -20.56 -8.60
C CYS A 442 12.08 -19.10 -8.96
N GLY A 443 13.23 -18.88 -9.60
CA GLY A 443 13.72 -17.58 -10.02
C GLY A 443 12.73 -16.82 -10.90
N LYS A 444 12.07 -17.49 -11.87
CA LYS A 444 11.07 -16.85 -12.75
C LYS A 444 9.78 -16.45 -12.02
N CYS A 445 9.33 -17.18 -11.00
CA CYS A 445 8.15 -16.81 -10.22
C CYS A 445 8.42 -15.58 -9.32
N TYR A 446 9.65 -15.42 -8.83
CA TYR A 446 10.05 -14.26 -8.04
C TYR A 446 10.44 -13.05 -8.91
N GLY A 447 11.11 -13.31 -10.04
CA GLY A 447 11.58 -12.34 -11.02
C GLY A 447 12.94 -11.72 -10.64
N ARG A 448 12.99 -10.39 -10.64
CA ARG A 448 14.19 -9.58 -10.39
C ARG A 448 14.47 -9.43 -8.89
N ASP A 449 15.73 -9.53 -8.51
CA ASP A 449 16.23 -9.03 -7.23
C ASP A 449 16.29 -7.49 -7.28
N LEU A 450 15.54 -6.87 -6.38
CA LEU A 450 15.41 -5.41 -6.32
C LEU A 450 16.65 -4.74 -5.72
N ALA A 451 17.46 -5.45 -4.93
CA ALA A 451 18.67 -4.87 -4.33
C ALA A 451 19.83 -4.72 -5.34
N ARG A 452 19.90 -5.63 -6.32
CA ARG A 452 20.97 -5.66 -7.35
C ARG A 452 20.50 -5.30 -8.75
N GLY A 453 19.20 -5.29 -8.98
CA GLY A 453 18.64 -5.02 -10.29
C GLY A 453 18.91 -6.10 -11.33
N THR A 454 19.28 -7.33 -10.94
CA THR A 454 19.45 -8.49 -11.83
C THR A 454 18.35 -9.53 -11.58
N PRO A 455 18.14 -10.53 -12.45
CA PRO A 455 17.37 -11.72 -12.08
C PRO A 455 17.85 -12.28 -10.73
N VAL A 456 16.92 -12.78 -9.91
CA VAL A 456 17.27 -13.30 -8.59
C VAL A 456 18.20 -14.50 -8.70
N ASN A 457 19.22 -14.55 -7.85
CA ASN A 457 20.22 -15.61 -7.88
C ASN A 457 19.71 -16.87 -7.19
N HIS A 458 20.19 -18.03 -7.64
CA HIS A 458 20.01 -19.28 -6.93
C HIS A 458 20.66 -19.20 -5.54
N GLY A 459 19.93 -19.67 -4.52
CA GLY A 459 20.32 -19.64 -3.11
C GLY A 459 19.94 -18.36 -2.37
N GLU A 460 19.35 -17.35 -3.03
CA GLU A 460 18.94 -16.12 -2.36
C GLU A 460 17.80 -16.39 -1.35
N ALA A 461 17.95 -15.89 -0.13
CA ALA A 461 16.98 -16.09 0.96
C ALA A 461 15.82 -15.07 0.87
N VAL A 462 15.02 -15.18 -0.19
CA VAL A 462 13.95 -14.22 -0.52
C VAL A 462 12.90 -14.06 0.57
N GLY A 463 12.66 -15.08 1.38
CA GLY A 463 11.74 -15.01 2.51
C GLY A 463 12.19 -14.08 3.63
N VAL A 464 13.48 -14.10 3.98
CA VAL A 464 14.05 -13.18 4.96
C VAL A 464 14.03 -11.74 4.43
N ILE A 465 14.37 -11.56 3.15
CA ILE A 465 14.32 -10.26 2.47
C ILE A 465 12.89 -9.71 2.46
N ALA A 466 11.90 -10.55 2.16
CA ALA A 466 10.49 -10.18 2.17
C ALA A 466 10.02 -9.74 3.56
N ALA A 467 10.34 -10.54 4.59
CA ALA A 467 9.99 -10.22 5.97
C ALA A 467 10.61 -8.90 6.45
N GLN A 468 11.89 -8.65 6.13
CA GLN A 468 12.56 -7.39 6.45
C GLN A 468 11.98 -6.21 5.67
N SER A 469 11.69 -6.40 4.38
CA SER A 469 11.11 -5.36 3.50
C SER A 469 9.70 -4.92 3.92
N ILE A 470 9.00 -5.73 4.70
CA ILE A 470 7.70 -5.42 5.30
C ILE A 470 7.88 -4.86 6.72
N GLY A 471 8.74 -5.50 7.51
CA GLY A 471 8.94 -5.21 8.92
C GLY A 471 9.66 -3.89 9.20
N GLU A 472 10.76 -3.62 8.50
CA GLU A 472 11.57 -2.41 8.70
C GLU A 472 10.75 -1.14 8.44
N PRO A 473 10.02 -0.99 7.32
CA PRO A 473 9.19 0.18 7.13
C PRO A 473 8.04 0.24 8.15
N GLY A 474 7.56 -0.91 8.62
CA GLY A 474 6.56 -1.00 9.70
C GLY A 474 7.02 -0.28 10.98
N THR A 475 8.31 -0.34 11.32
CA THR A 475 8.85 0.40 12.48
C THR A 475 8.85 1.89 12.18
N GLN A 476 9.20 2.29 10.95
CA GLN A 476 9.17 3.68 10.53
C GLN A 476 7.76 4.28 10.54
N LEU A 477 6.71 3.50 10.24
CA LEU A 477 5.32 3.95 10.32
C LEU A 477 4.98 4.43 11.74
N THR A 478 5.45 3.69 12.75
CA THR A 478 5.22 4.05 14.15
C THR A 478 6.00 5.31 14.55
N MET A 479 7.22 5.50 14.02
CA MET A 479 8.06 6.66 14.29
C MET A 479 7.59 7.94 13.57
N ARG A 480 7.06 7.86 12.34
CA ARG A 480 6.59 9.05 11.60
C ARG A 480 5.40 9.76 12.27
N THR A 481 4.66 9.03 13.10
CA THR A 481 3.59 9.58 13.94
C THR A 481 4.11 10.69 14.86
N PHE A 482 5.37 10.61 15.30
CA PHE A 482 6.01 11.61 16.16
C PHE A 482 5.98 13.03 15.54
N HIS A 483 6.21 13.15 14.23
CA HIS A 483 6.29 14.44 13.56
C HIS A 483 4.93 15.06 13.22
N ILE A 484 3.89 14.24 13.15
CA ILE A 484 2.51 14.66 12.89
C ILE A 484 1.76 14.87 14.23
N GLY A 485 2.25 14.24 15.30
CA GLY A 485 1.70 14.15 16.66
C GLY A 485 1.07 15.44 17.18
N GLY A 486 -0.23 15.57 16.93
CA GLY A 486 -1.04 16.69 17.34
C GLY A 486 -1.95 17.21 16.23
N ALA A 487 -1.43 17.42 15.01
CA ALA A 487 -2.20 18.02 13.93
C ALA A 487 -3.11 17.00 13.24
N ALA A 488 -4.43 17.19 13.34
CA ALA A 488 -5.41 16.36 12.65
C ALA A 488 -5.63 16.86 11.21
N GLN A 489 -5.72 15.92 10.25
CA GLN A 489 -6.22 16.18 8.90
C GLN A 489 -7.33 15.18 8.61
N ILE A 490 -8.46 15.70 8.14
CA ILE A 490 -9.60 14.90 7.69
C ILE A 490 -9.50 14.85 6.17
N ASN A 491 -9.38 13.65 5.61
CA ASN A 491 -9.47 13.39 4.17
C ASN A 491 -10.75 12.58 3.93
N GLU A 492 -11.90 13.23 3.99
CA GLU A 492 -13.15 12.66 3.49
C GLU A 492 -13.57 13.43 2.24
N GLN A 493 -13.60 12.75 1.11
CA GLN A 493 -14.10 13.31 -0.15
C GLN A 493 -15.59 12.97 -0.26
N SER A 494 -16.41 14.01 -0.39
CA SER A 494 -17.87 13.92 -0.56
C SER A 494 -18.32 14.08 -2.01
N VAL A 495 -17.36 14.10 -2.94
CA VAL A 495 -17.57 14.42 -4.36
C VAL A 495 -16.72 13.48 -5.22
N ILE A 496 -17.27 12.99 -6.33
CA ILE A 496 -16.54 12.31 -7.40
C ILE A 496 -16.37 13.28 -8.57
N GLU A 497 -15.13 13.47 -9.01
CA GLU A 497 -14.78 14.27 -10.18
C GLU A 497 -14.16 13.39 -11.28
N SER A 498 -14.45 13.73 -12.54
CA SER A 498 -13.91 13.02 -13.69
C SER A 498 -12.41 13.29 -13.86
N ASN A 499 -11.60 12.25 -13.98
CA ASN A 499 -10.16 12.39 -14.24
C ASN A 499 -9.80 12.40 -15.73
N PHE A 500 -10.74 11.98 -16.56
CA PHE A 500 -10.57 11.85 -18.01
C PHE A 500 -11.64 12.63 -18.74
N GLU A 501 -11.34 13.01 -19.97
CA GLU A 501 -12.37 13.51 -20.89
C GLU A 501 -12.96 12.31 -21.62
N GLY A 502 -14.27 12.30 -21.83
CA GLY A 502 -14.93 11.19 -22.48
C GLY A 502 -16.44 11.26 -22.38
N LYS A 503 -17.10 10.25 -22.94
CA LYS A 503 -18.54 10.09 -22.88
C LYS A 503 -18.93 9.27 -21.66
N VAL A 504 -19.97 9.66 -20.96
CA VAL A 504 -20.49 8.94 -19.79
C VAL A 504 -21.35 7.78 -20.25
N VAL A 505 -21.06 6.59 -19.74
CA VAL A 505 -21.87 5.37 -19.87
C VAL A 505 -22.20 4.85 -18.48
N ILE A 506 -23.49 4.73 -18.16
CA ILE A 506 -23.97 4.31 -16.85
C ILE A 506 -24.45 2.86 -16.93
N LYS A 507 -23.67 1.95 -16.32
CA LYS A 507 -24.09 0.56 -16.11
C LYS A 507 -25.05 0.50 -14.92
N ASN A 508 -26.09 -0.32 -15.04
CA ASN A 508 -27.18 -0.44 -14.06
C ASN A 508 -27.84 0.91 -13.74
N LYS A 509 -28.13 1.71 -14.79
CA LYS A 509 -28.75 3.04 -14.65
C LYS A 509 -30.07 2.95 -13.90
N ALA A 510 -30.11 3.60 -12.74
CA ALA A 510 -31.32 3.80 -11.96
C ALA A 510 -31.21 5.13 -11.23
N ILE A 511 -31.75 6.17 -11.86
CA ILE A 511 -31.74 7.54 -11.37
C ILE A 511 -33.19 7.98 -11.23
N ALA A 512 -33.53 8.59 -10.09
CA ALA A 512 -34.82 9.25 -9.89
C ALA A 512 -34.60 10.76 -9.73
N ARG A 513 -35.63 11.54 -10.08
CA ARG A 513 -35.60 12.99 -9.93
C ARG A 513 -36.44 13.37 -8.72
N ASN A 514 -35.78 13.91 -7.68
CA ASN A 514 -36.41 14.24 -6.42
C ASN A 514 -37.33 15.48 -6.52
N GLY A 515 -38.04 15.82 -5.43
CA GLY A 515 -38.91 17.00 -5.35
C GLY A 515 -38.21 18.34 -5.59
N GLU A 516 -36.89 18.40 -5.37
CA GLU A 516 -36.03 19.57 -5.60
C GLU A 516 -35.41 19.62 -7.01
N ASN A 517 -35.83 18.74 -7.93
CA ASN A 517 -35.32 18.60 -9.29
C ASN A 517 -33.86 18.09 -9.42
N HIS A 518 -33.26 17.57 -8.36
CA HIS A 518 -31.96 16.91 -8.40
C HIS A 518 -32.10 15.45 -8.89
N ASN A 519 -31.13 15.00 -9.70
CA ASN A 519 -31.00 13.60 -10.09
C ASN A 519 -30.32 12.82 -8.95
N VAL A 520 -30.92 11.73 -8.49
CA VAL A 520 -30.44 10.95 -7.34
C VAL A 520 -30.26 9.50 -7.74
N ALA A 521 -29.12 8.90 -7.38
CA ALA A 521 -28.83 7.50 -7.63
C ALA A 521 -29.68 6.60 -6.72
N MET A 522 -30.51 5.74 -7.32
CA MET A 522 -31.49 4.89 -6.62
C MET A 522 -31.00 3.47 -6.40
N VAL A 523 -29.87 3.08 -6.99
CA VAL A 523 -29.35 1.71 -6.90
C VAL A 523 -27.88 1.73 -6.55
N ARG A 524 -27.47 0.76 -5.75
CA ARG A 524 -26.10 0.66 -5.19
C ARG A 524 -25.06 0.09 -6.12
N ASN A 525 -25.46 -0.72 -7.11
CA ASN A 525 -24.56 -1.27 -8.11
C ASN A 525 -24.48 -0.39 -9.38
N MET A 526 -24.89 0.87 -9.26
CA MET A 526 -24.80 1.84 -10.35
C MET A 526 -23.34 2.23 -10.56
N VAL A 527 -22.88 2.11 -11.80
CA VAL A 527 -21.50 2.37 -12.17
C VAL A 527 -21.46 3.36 -13.31
N VAL A 528 -20.75 4.46 -13.12
CA VAL A 528 -20.49 5.47 -14.14
C VAL A 528 -19.13 5.18 -14.77
N ALA A 529 -19.13 4.71 -16.01
CA ALA A 529 -17.94 4.54 -16.82
C ALA A 529 -17.74 5.76 -17.73
N ILE A 530 -16.51 6.21 -17.89
CA ILE A 530 -16.10 7.23 -18.85
C ILE A 530 -15.44 6.48 -20.00
N VAL A 531 -16.05 6.54 -21.18
CA VAL A 531 -15.57 5.88 -22.39
C VAL A 531 -15.00 6.89 -23.39
N ASP A 532 -13.95 6.48 -24.08
CA ASP A 532 -13.41 7.21 -25.23
C ASP A 532 -14.35 7.11 -26.44
N PRO A 533 -14.14 7.94 -27.48
CA PRO A 533 -14.85 7.82 -28.77
C PRO A 533 -14.75 6.42 -29.39
N ASP A 534 -13.64 5.70 -29.12
CA ASP A 534 -13.38 4.34 -29.61
C ASP A 534 -14.10 3.24 -28.80
N GLY A 535 -14.91 3.61 -27.80
CA GLY A 535 -15.69 2.68 -26.97
C GLY A 535 -14.91 1.98 -25.86
N THR A 536 -13.65 2.35 -25.62
CA THR A 536 -12.82 1.80 -24.54
C THR A 536 -13.11 2.51 -23.21
N GLU A 537 -13.33 1.76 -22.13
CA GLU A 537 -13.54 2.29 -20.77
C GLU A 537 -12.23 2.83 -20.19
N ARG A 538 -12.16 4.13 -19.90
CA ARG A 538 -11.00 4.81 -19.30
C ARG A 538 -11.04 4.85 -17.78
N ALA A 539 -12.22 5.07 -17.24
CA ALA A 539 -12.43 5.15 -15.80
C ALA A 539 -13.82 4.65 -15.43
N THR A 540 -13.92 4.03 -14.28
CA THR A 540 -15.14 3.38 -13.81
C THR A 540 -15.34 3.74 -12.35
N HIS A 541 -16.42 4.49 -12.07
CA HIS A 541 -16.75 5.00 -10.75
C HIS A 541 -18.03 4.33 -10.24
N ARG A 542 -17.92 3.60 -9.11
CA ARG A 542 -19.10 3.10 -8.41
C ARG A 542 -19.77 4.25 -7.67
N ILE A 543 -21.07 4.45 -7.89
CA ILE A 543 -21.83 5.55 -7.30
C ILE A 543 -22.52 5.07 -6.02
N GLN A 544 -22.44 5.88 -4.97
CA GLN A 544 -23.13 5.60 -3.71
C GLN A 544 -24.64 5.83 -3.85
N TYR A 545 -25.42 5.00 -3.17
CA TYR A 545 -26.88 5.17 -3.11
C TYR A 545 -27.25 6.49 -2.44
N GLY A 546 -28.13 7.24 -3.09
CA GLY A 546 -28.54 8.57 -2.68
C GLY A 546 -27.57 9.69 -3.00
N ALA A 547 -26.49 9.42 -3.74
CA ALA A 547 -25.67 10.47 -4.30
C ALA A 547 -26.46 11.29 -5.32
N ARG A 548 -26.28 12.61 -5.28
CA ARG A 548 -26.78 13.55 -6.27
C ARG A 548 -25.89 13.49 -7.51
N MET A 549 -26.49 13.19 -8.64
CA MET A 549 -25.85 13.06 -9.94
C MET A 549 -25.84 14.39 -10.68
N HIS A 550 -24.66 14.80 -11.16
CA HIS A 550 -24.46 16.01 -11.97
C HIS A 550 -24.32 15.70 -13.47
N VAL A 551 -24.23 14.42 -13.84
CA VAL A 551 -24.08 13.93 -15.22
C VAL A 551 -25.09 12.83 -15.52
N ASP A 552 -25.49 12.70 -16.78
CA ASP A 552 -26.40 11.65 -17.27
C ASP A 552 -25.77 10.82 -18.41
N GLU A 553 -26.43 9.72 -18.78
CA GLU A 553 -26.04 8.82 -19.85
C GLU A 553 -25.81 9.57 -21.17
N GLY A 554 -24.60 9.42 -21.72
CA GLY A 554 -24.22 10.01 -22.99
C GLY A 554 -23.66 11.43 -22.91
N ASP A 555 -23.61 12.04 -21.72
CA ASP A 555 -22.98 13.34 -21.52
C ASP A 555 -21.48 13.28 -21.81
N THR A 556 -20.93 14.38 -22.32
CA THR A 556 -19.48 14.53 -22.49
C THR A 556 -18.93 15.24 -21.26
N VAL A 557 -18.02 14.60 -20.54
CA VAL A 557 -17.39 15.14 -19.34
C VAL A 557 -15.99 15.65 -19.63
N LYS A 558 -15.64 16.79 -19.01
CA LYS A 558 -14.27 17.32 -19.00
C LYS A 558 -13.51 16.86 -17.76
N ARG A 559 -12.18 16.90 -17.83
CA ARG A 559 -11.33 16.64 -16.67
C ARG A 559 -11.61 17.66 -15.56
N GLY A 560 -11.86 17.17 -14.35
CA GLY A 560 -12.24 17.96 -13.17
C GLY A 560 -13.74 18.27 -13.06
N GLN A 561 -14.58 17.79 -13.99
CA GLN A 561 -16.03 17.98 -13.89
C GLN A 561 -16.61 17.04 -12.81
N ARG A 562 -17.49 17.56 -11.96
CA ARG A 562 -18.19 16.79 -10.94
C ARG A 562 -19.17 15.81 -11.57
N ILE A 563 -19.10 14.56 -11.13
CA ILE A 563 -19.96 13.45 -11.55
C ILE A 563 -21.08 13.26 -10.53
N ALA A 564 -20.73 13.18 -9.25
CA ALA A 564 -21.68 12.94 -8.16
C ALA A 564 -21.22 13.58 -6.85
N GLU A 565 -22.18 13.94 -5.99
CA GLU A 565 -21.95 14.48 -4.63
C GLU A 565 -22.89 13.82 -3.60
N TRP A 566 -22.44 13.68 -2.36
CA TRP A 566 -23.26 13.15 -1.27
C TRP A 566 -22.87 13.75 0.09
N ASP A 567 -23.68 13.50 1.11
CA ASP A 567 -23.33 13.83 2.49
C ASP A 567 -22.56 12.63 3.11
N PRO A 568 -21.29 12.79 3.52
CA PRO A 568 -20.52 11.69 4.10
C PRO A 568 -21.00 11.27 5.49
N TYR A 569 -21.75 12.13 6.20
CA TYR A 569 -22.14 11.91 7.59
C TYR A 569 -23.56 11.33 7.76
N THR A 570 -24.32 11.29 6.67
CA THR A 570 -25.70 10.79 6.70
C THR A 570 -25.95 9.80 5.57
N ARG A 571 -26.61 8.69 5.89
CA ARG A 571 -27.09 7.74 4.90
C ARG A 571 -28.58 7.97 4.68
N PRO A 572 -28.99 8.46 3.50
CA PRO A 572 -30.41 8.67 3.23
C PRO A 572 -31.11 7.35 2.93
N ILE A 573 -32.34 7.20 3.42
CA ILE A 573 -33.30 6.17 2.99
C ILE A 573 -34.24 6.86 2.00
N LEU A 574 -34.25 6.39 0.75
CA LEU A 574 -35.01 7.04 -0.34
C LEU A 574 -36.20 6.20 -0.77
N THR A 575 -37.22 6.88 -1.31
CA THR A 575 -38.35 6.22 -1.97
C THR A 575 -38.15 6.07 -3.48
N GLU A 576 -38.56 4.94 -4.06
CA GLU A 576 -38.67 4.74 -5.52
C GLU A 576 -40.03 5.18 -6.11
N LEU A 577 -41.02 5.42 -5.27
CA LEU A 577 -42.42 5.62 -5.68
C LEU A 577 -42.97 6.96 -5.21
N GLU A 578 -43.90 7.49 -6.00
CA GLU A 578 -44.72 8.63 -5.61
C GLU A 578 -45.92 8.14 -4.77
N GLY A 579 -46.19 8.79 -3.64
CA GLY A 579 -47.33 8.45 -2.80
C GLY A 579 -47.41 9.24 -1.51
N THR A 580 -48.30 8.80 -0.62
CA THR A 580 -48.44 9.36 0.74
C THR A 580 -47.77 8.46 1.76
N ILE A 581 -46.98 9.05 2.65
CA ILE A 581 -46.28 8.34 3.72
C ILE A 581 -47.27 7.90 4.80
N ASP A 582 -47.09 6.67 5.29
CA ASP A 582 -47.68 6.19 6.53
C ASP A 582 -46.64 5.41 7.35
N PHE A 583 -46.88 5.31 8.65
CA PHE A 583 -45.97 4.71 9.62
C PHE A 583 -46.50 3.34 10.06
N GLU A 584 -45.66 2.31 9.93
CA GLU A 584 -45.97 0.95 10.36
C GLU A 584 -45.05 0.57 11.53
N ASP A 585 -45.63 0.10 12.64
CA ASP A 585 -44.93 -0.27 13.88
C ASP A 585 -44.00 0.82 14.47
N LEU A 586 -44.27 2.08 14.12
CA LEU A 586 -43.61 3.29 14.59
C LEU A 586 -44.48 3.98 15.65
N ILE A 587 -44.45 3.41 16.86
CA ILE A 587 -45.19 3.85 18.05
C ILE A 587 -44.28 4.71 18.94
N GLU A 588 -44.80 5.86 19.38
CA GLU A 588 -44.14 6.76 20.35
C GLU A 588 -43.81 6.03 21.67
N ASP A 589 -42.66 6.35 22.26
CA ASP A 589 -42.06 5.76 23.46
C ASP A 589 -41.76 4.26 23.43
N GLN A 590 -42.16 3.55 22.37
CA GLN A 590 -41.83 2.14 22.15
C GLN A 590 -40.77 1.94 21.08
N SER A 591 -40.91 2.64 19.95
CA SER A 591 -40.04 2.49 18.77
C SER A 591 -39.55 3.80 18.20
N ILE A 592 -40.26 4.91 18.45
CA ILE A 592 -39.78 6.26 18.22
C ILE A 592 -39.72 6.95 19.57
N SER A 593 -38.62 7.64 19.86
CA SER A 593 -38.58 8.65 20.91
C SER A 593 -38.50 10.03 20.27
N GLU A 594 -39.36 10.92 20.74
CA GLU A 594 -39.23 12.34 20.47
C GLU A 594 -38.22 12.91 21.46
N THR A 595 -36.98 13.03 21.00
CA THR A 595 -35.92 13.64 21.80
C THR A 595 -35.95 15.13 21.57
N LEU A 596 -36.30 15.84 22.62
CA LEU A 596 -36.08 17.26 22.73
C LEU A 596 -34.59 17.49 22.94
N ASP A 597 -33.97 18.18 22.00
CA ASP A 597 -32.61 18.65 22.19
C ASP A 597 -32.63 19.72 23.30
N GLU A 598 -32.09 19.40 24.48
CA GLU A 598 -32.16 20.19 25.72
C GLU A 598 -31.72 21.66 25.55
N SER A 599 -30.94 21.93 24.49
CA SER A 599 -30.40 23.24 24.18
C SER A 599 -31.24 24.07 23.19
N THR A 600 -32.03 23.42 22.33
CA THR A 600 -32.67 24.07 21.17
C THR A 600 -34.20 24.03 21.22
N GLY A 601 -34.76 23.12 22.02
CA GLY A 601 -36.21 22.96 22.13
C GLY A 601 -36.87 22.33 20.90
N ILE A 602 -36.09 21.93 19.87
CA ILE A 602 -36.62 21.25 18.69
C ILE A 602 -36.71 19.75 18.96
N ALA A 603 -37.91 19.21 18.72
CA ALA A 603 -38.22 17.80 18.81
C ALA A 603 -37.69 17.06 17.58
N LYS A 604 -36.79 16.09 17.80
CA LYS A 604 -36.32 15.15 16.78
C LYS A 604 -36.93 13.78 17.05
N ARG A 605 -37.56 13.19 16.02
CA ARG A 605 -38.07 11.82 16.09
C ARG A 605 -36.98 10.84 15.69
N ILE A 606 -36.46 10.12 16.68
CA ILE A 606 -35.39 9.14 16.52
C ILE A 606 -35.97 7.76 16.78
N VAL A 607 -35.64 6.80 15.90
CA VAL A 607 -35.99 5.39 16.13
C VAL A 607 -35.12 4.84 17.26
N ILE A 608 -35.74 4.48 18.38
CA ILE A 608 -35.05 3.90 19.55
C ILE A 608 -35.00 2.38 19.47
N ASP A 609 -34.17 1.73 20.28
CA ASP A 609 -34.12 0.26 20.30
C ASP A 609 -35.41 -0.33 20.88
N TRP A 610 -36.38 -0.56 20.00
CA TRP A 610 -37.69 -1.11 20.30
C TRP A 610 -37.64 -2.52 20.90
N ARG A 611 -36.53 -3.23 20.76
CA ARG A 611 -36.34 -4.58 21.33
C ARG A 611 -36.10 -4.54 22.83
N SER A 612 -35.58 -3.41 23.34
CA SER A 612 -35.35 -3.21 24.77
C SER A 612 -36.62 -2.82 25.52
N THR A 613 -37.65 -2.37 24.79
CA THR A 613 -38.91 -1.88 25.33
C THR A 613 -39.92 -3.01 25.56
N ARG A 614 -40.70 -2.94 26.65
CA ARG A 614 -41.73 -3.95 26.96
C ARG A 614 -42.80 -4.00 25.86
N GLY A 615 -42.96 -5.16 25.22
CA GLY A 615 -43.92 -5.38 24.13
C GLY A 615 -43.38 -5.03 22.74
N GLY A 616 -42.16 -4.50 22.63
CA GLY A 616 -41.59 -4.08 21.35
C GLY A 616 -40.84 -5.17 20.57
N ALA A 617 -40.65 -6.38 21.13
CA ALA A 617 -39.85 -7.44 20.48
C ALA A 617 -40.37 -7.88 19.10
N ASP A 618 -41.67 -7.73 18.85
CA ASP A 618 -42.32 -8.08 17.58
C ASP A 618 -42.52 -6.89 16.63
N LEU A 619 -42.23 -5.66 17.06
CA LEU A 619 -42.36 -4.46 16.22
C LEU A 619 -41.37 -4.50 15.06
N ARG A 620 -41.83 -4.05 13.88
CA ARG A 620 -41.02 -3.89 12.66
C ARG A 620 -41.12 -2.46 12.14
N PRO A 621 -40.48 -1.49 12.82
CA PRO A 621 -40.61 -0.08 12.47
C PRO A 621 -40.25 0.18 11.01
N ALA A 622 -41.21 0.67 10.24
CA ALA A 622 -41.06 0.89 8.80
C ALA A 622 -41.89 2.07 8.31
N ILE A 623 -41.40 2.71 7.26
CA ILE A 623 -42.14 3.72 6.50
C ILE A 623 -42.77 3.01 5.31
N VAL A 624 -44.08 3.13 5.14
CA VAL A 624 -44.80 2.58 3.98
C VAL A 624 -45.35 3.68 3.10
N ILE A 625 -45.42 3.42 1.80
CA ILE A 625 -45.94 4.37 0.83
C ILE A 625 -47.28 3.87 0.30
N LYS A 626 -48.32 4.66 0.55
CA LYS A 626 -49.70 4.38 0.14
C LYS A 626 -50.06 5.11 -1.15
N GLY A 627 -50.81 4.43 -2.00
CA GLY A 627 -51.45 5.02 -3.17
C GLY A 627 -52.73 5.78 -2.80
N LYS A 628 -53.40 6.36 -3.81
CA LYS A 628 -54.68 7.07 -3.62
C LYS A 628 -55.80 6.19 -3.03
N ASP A 629 -55.66 4.87 -3.15
CA ASP A 629 -56.62 3.87 -2.68
C ASP A 629 -56.33 3.39 -1.24
N GLY A 630 -55.36 3.99 -0.54
CA GLY A 630 -55.00 3.67 0.84
C GLY A 630 -54.23 2.35 1.05
N LYS A 631 -54.01 1.57 -0.02
CA LYS A 631 -53.17 0.37 -0.01
C LYS A 631 -51.69 0.70 -0.20
N VAL A 632 -50.82 -0.10 0.42
CA VAL A 632 -49.37 -0.02 0.22
C VAL A 632 -49.06 -0.32 -1.24
N LEU A 633 -48.29 0.56 -1.89
CA LEU A 633 -47.86 0.37 -3.27
C LEU A 633 -46.87 -0.79 -3.36
N LYS A 634 -46.75 -1.41 -4.54
CA LYS A 634 -45.72 -2.44 -4.78
C LYS A 634 -44.53 -1.83 -5.48
N LEU A 635 -43.33 -2.24 -5.07
CA LEU A 635 -42.09 -1.82 -5.71
C LEU A 635 -42.00 -2.40 -7.13
N PRO A 636 -41.37 -1.71 -8.09
CA PRO A 636 -41.18 -2.22 -9.46
C PRO A 636 -40.43 -3.55 -9.53
N ARG A 637 -39.64 -3.87 -8.51
CA ARG A 637 -38.81 -5.08 -8.38
C ARG A 637 -39.53 -6.27 -7.71
N GLY A 638 -40.78 -6.07 -7.26
CA GLY A 638 -41.49 -7.01 -6.41
C GLY A 638 -41.33 -6.68 -4.93
N GLY A 639 -42.34 -7.02 -4.11
CA GLY A 639 -42.43 -6.62 -2.70
C GLY A 639 -43.30 -5.38 -2.47
N ASP A 640 -43.70 -5.17 -1.22
CA ASP A 640 -44.46 -3.99 -0.80
C ASP A 640 -43.50 -2.80 -0.61
N ALA A 641 -43.96 -1.57 -0.87
CA ALA A 641 -43.22 -0.32 -0.69
C ALA A 641 -43.06 0.01 0.80
N ARG A 642 -42.34 -0.86 1.49
CA ARG A 642 -42.07 -0.84 2.92
C ARG A 642 -40.57 -0.71 3.14
N TYR A 643 -40.18 0.43 3.71
CA TYR A 643 -38.79 0.77 4.01
C TYR A 643 -38.57 0.57 5.51
N MET A 644 -37.92 -0.54 5.89
CA MET A 644 -37.59 -0.82 7.28
C MET A 644 -36.57 0.19 7.81
N LEU A 645 -36.77 0.65 9.04
CA LEU A 645 -35.87 1.57 9.71
C LEU A 645 -34.96 0.83 10.70
N SER A 646 -33.75 1.35 10.87
CA SER A 646 -32.81 0.89 11.89
C SER A 646 -32.94 1.73 13.16
N VAL A 647 -32.40 1.21 14.26
CA VAL A 647 -32.13 2.01 15.47
C VAL A 647 -31.26 3.21 15.08
N ASP A 648 -31.48 4.35 15.72
CA ASP A 648 -30.83 5.65 15.49
C ASP A 648 -31.14 6.32 14.15
N ALA A 649 -32.11 5.79 13.38
CA ALA A 649 -32.61 6.48 12.20
C ALA A 649 -33.42 7.72 12.61
N ILE A 650 -33.08 8.87 12.03
CA ILE A 650 -33.77 10.15 12.21
C ILE A 650 -34.81 10.28 11.11
N LEU A 651 -36.08 10.38 11.50
CA LEU A 651 -37.18 10.58 10.56
C LEU A 651 -37.11 11.98 9.95
N SER A 652 -37.16 12.07 8.62
CA SER A 652 -37.12 13.35 7.89
C SER A 652 -38.49 13.78 7.36
N VAL A 653 -39.53 12.97 7.56
CA VAL A 653 -40.85 13.14 6.99
C VAL A 653 -41.95 12.86 8.01
N ASP A 654 -43.11 13.49 7.84
CA ASP A 654 -44.29 13.32 8.67
C ASP A 654 -45.34 12.39 8.03
N ILE A 655 -46.21 11.83 8.87
CA ILE A 655 -47.35 11.01 8.45
C ILE A 655 -48.26 11.84 7.52
N GLY A 656 -48.63 11.27 6.37
CA GLY A 656 -49.49 11.91 5.37
C GLY A 656 -48.79 12.87 4.40
N ALA A 657 -47.47 13.09 4.56
CA ALA A 657 -46.69 13.86 3.59
C ALA A 657 -46.66 13.17 2.22
N LYS A 658 -46.70 13.98 1.15
CA LYS A 658 -46.53 13.50 -0.23
C LYS A 658 -45.06 13.48 -0.59
N VAL A 659 -44.60 12.35 -1.12
CA VAL A 659 -43.21 12.17 -1.58
C VAL A 659 -43.16 11.80 -3.04
N LYS A 660 -42.07 12.20 -3.69
CA LYS A 660 -41.69 11.81 -5.05
C LYS A 660 -40.53 10.82 -5.03
N PRO A 661 -40.31 10.06 -6.12
CA PRO A 661 -39.14 9.21 -6.26
C PRO A 661 -37.83 9.99 -6.02
N GLY A 662 -36.95 9.48 -5.16
CA GLY A 662 -35.69 10.12 -4.78
C GLY A 662 -35.76 11.07 -3.58
N ASP A 663 -36.93 11.25 -2.95
CA ASP A 663 -37.04 12.00 -1.69
C ASP A 663 -36.54 11.18 -0.49
N ILE A 664 -35.95 11.86 0.49
CA ILE A 664 -35.38 11.28 1.70
C ILE A 664 -36.48 11.05 2.74
N LEU A 665 -36.72 9.79 3.11
CA LEU A 665 -37.67 9.38 4.14
C LEU A 665 -37.06 9.48 5.54
N ALA A 666 -35.83 9.00 5.69
CA ALA A 666 -35.10 9.02 6.95
C ALA A 666 -33.59 9.12 6.69
N ARG A 667 -32.83 9.54 7.70
CA ARG A 667 -31.37 9.62 7.66
C ARG A 667 -30.79 8.81 8.79
N ILE A 668 -29.80 8.00 8.49
CA ILE A 668 -29.01 7.32 9.52
C ILE A 668 -27.73 8.14 9.68
N SER A 669 -27.49 8.67 10.87
CA SER A 669 -26.22 9.31 11.19
C SER A 669 -25.14 8.23 11.21
N THR A 670 -24.08 8.41 10.45
CA THR A 670 -22.89 7.56 10.58
C THR A 670 -22.10 8.01 11.81
N GLU A 671 -21.31 7.11 12.41
CA GLU A 671 -20.42 7.49 13.51
C GLU A 671 -19.54 8.69 13.09
N SER A 672 -19.28 9.56 14.05
CA SER A 672 -18.54 10.82 13.91
C SER A 672 -17.23 10.67 13.13
N ALA A 673 -16.78 11.78 12.54
CA ALA A 673 -15.51 11.94 11.80
C ALA A 673 -14.29 11.57 12.66
N LYS A 674 -14.13 10.28 12.95
CA LYS A 674 -12.93 9.72 13.54
C LYS A 674 -11.90 9.76 12.43
N THR A 675 -10.79 10.45 12.69
CA THR A 675 -9.63 10.35 11.81
C THR A 675 -9.37 8.87 11.53
N ARG A 676 -9.25 8.47 10.25
CA ARG A 676 -8.69 7.15 9.90
C ARG A 676 -7.30 7.15 10.54
N ASP A 677 -7.22 6.52 11.71
CA ASP A 677 -6.08 6.65 12.59
C ASP A 677 -4.87 6.06 11.86
N ILE A 678 -3.99 6.93 11.38
CA ILE A 678 -2.69 6.59 10.79
C ILE A 678 -1.94 5.61 11.72
N THR A 679 -2.16 5.74 13.03
CA THR A 679 -1.51 4.92 14.05
C THR A 679 -2.16 3.55 14.27
N GLY A 680 -3.30 3.28 13.64
CA GLY A 680 -4.00 1.98 13.59
C GLY A 680 -3.54 1.06 12.44
N GLY A 681 -2.70 1.56 11.53
CA GLY A 681 -2.25 0.81 10.36
C GLY A 681 -1.48 -0.47 10.70
N LEU A 682 -0.50 -0.41 11.61
CA LEU A 682 0.30 -1.59 11.94
C LEU A 682 -0.52 -2.69 12.67
N PRO A 683 -1.37 -2.39 13.67
CA PRO A 683 -2.30 -3.38 14.22
C PRO A 683 -3.16 -4.06 13.16
N ARG A 684 -3.66 -3.30 12.17
CA ARG A 684 -4.43 -3.85 11.04
C ARG A 684 -3.59 -4.80 10.18
N VAL A 685 -2.35 -4.43 9.85
CA VAL A 685 -1.42 -5.30 9.12
C VAL A 685 -1.15 -6.60 9.90
N ALA A 686 -0.95 -6.49 11.22
CA ALA A 686 -0.77 -7.65 12.08
C ALA A 686 -2.03 -8.54 12.13
N GLU A 687 -3.24 -7.95 12.20
CA GLU A 687 -4.50 -8.71 12.15
C GLU A 687 -4.67 -9.49 10.84
N LEU A 688 -4.29 -8.88 9.70
CA LEU A 688 -4.33 -9.50 8.39
C LEU A 688 -3.35 -10.68 8.28
N PHE A 689 -2.11 -10.51 8.72
CA PHE A 689 -1.13 -11.60 8.74
C PHE A 689 -1.44 -12.69 9.78
N GLU A 690 -2.14 -12.37 10.86
CA GLU A 690 -2.65 -13.37 11.80
C GLU A 690 -3.94 -14.04 11.33
N ALA A 691 -4.44 -13.68 10.14
CA ALA A 691 -5.70 -14.18 9.57
C ALA A 691 -6.86 -14.15 10.59
N ARG A 692 -6.92 -13.11 11.43
CA ARG A 692 -7.95 -12.99 12.47
C ARG A 692 -9.28 -12.63 11.82
N LYS A 693 -10.37 -13.25 12.29
CA LYS A 693 -11.71 -12.80 11.93
C LYS A 693 -11.95 -11.41 12.54
N PRO A 694 -12.29 -10.39 11.73
CA PRO A 694 -12.63 -9.07 12.26
C PRO A 694 -13.78 -9.16 13.26
N LYS A 695 -13.79 -8.30 14.28
CA LYS A 695 -14.90 -8.22 15.25
C LYS A 695 -16.23 -7.93 14.54
N ASP A 696 -16.20 -6.95 13.63
CA ASP A 696 -17.28 -6.65 12.70
C ASP A 696 -17.02 -7.25 11.32
N ALA A 697 -17.03 -8.59 11.27
CA ALA A 697 -16.91 -9.31 10.01
C ALA A 697 -18.11 -8.98 9.10
N ALA A 698 -17.79 -8.62 7.86
CA ALA A 698 -18.74 -8.61 6.76
C ALA A 698 -19.20 -10.04 6.45
N ILE A 699 -20.44 -10.15 5.99
CA ILE A 699 -21.00 -11.41 5.48
C ILE A 699 -21.08 -11.29 3.97
N ILE A 700 -20.53 -12.26 3.26
CA ILE A 700 -20.42 -12.26 1.79
C ILE A 700 -21.35 -13.34 1.22
N ALA A 701 -21.98 -13.06 0.08
CA ALA A 701 -22.79 -14.03 -0.65
C ALA A 701 -21.92 -15.17 -1.22
N GLU A 702 -22.25 -16.41 -0.86
CA GLU A 702 -21.55 -17.62 -1.32
C GLU A 702 -22.00 -18.07 -2.72
N ILE A 703 -23.23 -17.73 -3.08
CA ILE A 703 -23.88 -18.04 -4.35
C ILE A 703 -24.48 -16.76 -4.94
N ALA A 704 -24.64 -16.74 -6.26
CA ALA A 704 -25.37 -15.66 -6.95
C ALA A 704 -26.87 -15.98 -6.95
N GLY A 705 -27.72 -14.98 -6.70
CA GLY A 705 -29.15 -15.23 -6.59
C GLY A 705 -29.96 -14.04 -6.10
N THR A 706 -31.23 -14.30 -5.81
CA THR A 706 -32.18 -13.31 -5.30
C THR A 706 -32.29 -13.43 -3.78
N ILE A 707 -32.22 -12.30 -3.09
CA ILE A 707 -32.34 -12.24 -1.62
C ILE A 707 -33.80 -12.41 -1.21
N ARG A 708 -34.03 -13.33 -0.26
CA ARG A 708 -35.30 -13.55 0.42
C ARG A 708 -35.15 -13.45 1.93
N PHE A 709 -36.03 -12.67 2.56
CA PHE A 709 -36.10 -12.61 4.03
C PHE A 709 -36.99 -13.73 4.56
N GLY A 710 -36.40 -14.66 5.31
CA GLY A 710 -37.09 -15.76 5.96
C GLY A 710 -37.72 -15.39 7.30
N ARG A 711 -38.30 -16.37 7.99
CA ARG A 711 -38.75 -16.18 9.38
C ARG A 711 -37.55 -16.00 10.31
N ASP A 712 -37.62 -14.97 11.15
CA ASP A 712 -36.63 -14.72 12.19
C ASP A 712 -36.45 -15.94 13.10
N TYR A 713 -35.20 -16.19 13.50
CA TYR A 713 -34.87 -17.26 14.43
C TYR A 713 -34.19 -16.68 15.67
N LYS A 714 -34.92 -16.65 16.78
CA LYS A 714 -34.50 -16.01 18.04
C LYS A 714 -34.08 -14.54 17.78
N ASN A 715 -32.87 -14.15 18.18
CA ASN A 715 -32.31 -12.81 17.98
C ASN A 715 -31.56 -12.63 16.64
N LYS A 716 -31.72 -13.55 15.68
CA LYS A 716 -31.09 -13.48 14.36
C LYS A 716 -32.16 -13.39 13.26
N ARG A 717 -31.96 -12.50 12.29
CA ARG A 717 -32.71 -12.45 11.03
C ARG A 717 -32.18 -13.54 10.10
N ARG A 718 -33.11 -14.26 9.46
CA ARG A 718 -32.77 -15.26 8.46
C ARG A 718 -32.86 -14.64 7.08
N ILE A 719 -31.78 -14.71 6.32
CA ILE A 719 -31.75 -14.33 4.90
C ILE A 719 -31.41 -15.58 4.10
N SER A 720 -32.18 -15.89 3.07
CA SER A 720 -31.88 -16.95 2.12
C SER A 720 -31.55 -16.33 0.76
N ILE A 721 -30.51 -16.84 0.11
CA ILE A 721 -30.24 -16.53 -1.30
C ILE A 721 -30.82 -17.68 -2.13
N GLU A 722 -31.81 -17.38 -2.96
CA GLU A 722 -32.37 -18.32 -3.93
C GLU A 722 -31.54 -18.22 -5.23
N PRO A 723 -30.85 -19.30 -5.64
CA PRO A 723 -30.04 -19.27 -6.85
C PRO A 723 -30.91 -19.07 -8.10
N MET A 724 -30.34 -18.45 -9.13
CA MET A 724 -31.02 -18.34 -10.43
C MET A 724 -31.11 -19.69 -11.14
N ASP A 725 -30.16 -20.59 -10.88
CA ASP A 725 -30.15 -21.96 -11.37
C ASP A 725 -30.88 -22.91 -10.41
N LYS A 726 -31.80 -23.73 -10.93
CA LYS A 726 -32.67 -24.59 -10.11
C LYS A 726 -31.97 -25.86 -9.56
N GLU A 727 -30.76 -26.14 -10.01
CA GLU A 727 -29.97 -27.28 -9.53
C GLU A 727 -29.14 -26.97 -8.28
N GLU A 728 -28.94 -25.69 -7.94
CA GLU A 728 -28.25 -25.29 -6.71
C GLU A 728 -29.22 -25.15 -5.52
N GLU A 729 -28.78 -25.56 -4.33
CA GLU A 729 -29.56 -25.40 -3.10
C GLU A 729 -29.49 -23.96 -2.57
N ALA A 730 -30.61 -23.47 -2.03
CA ALA A 730 -30.66 -22.15 -1.40
C ALA A 730 -29.74 -22.07 -0.17
N ARG A 731 -28.99 -20.97 -0.05
CA ARG A 731 -28.04 -20.74 1.05
C ARG A 731 -28.68 -19.84 2.11
N GLU A 732 -28.74 -20.30 3.35
CA GLU A 732 -29.28 -19.51 4.48
C GLU A 732 -28.20 -18.85 5.33
N TYR A 733 -28.41 -17.58 5.67
CA TYR A 733 -27.57 -16.75 6.53
C TYR A 733 -28.34 -16.30 7.77
N LEU A 734 -27.71 -16.40 8.94
CA LEU A 734 -28.28 -15.97 10.22
C LEU A 734 -27.56 -14.73 10.74
N ILE A 735 -28.18 -13.56 10.54
CA ILE A 735 -27.59 -12.26 10.83
C ILE A 735 -28.14 -11.72 12.15
N PRO A 736 -27.31 -11.28 13.11
CA PRO A 736 -27.82 -10.66 14.34
C PRO A 736 -28.74 -9.48 14.04
N LYS A 737 -29.91 -9.39 14.71
CA LYS A 737 -30.90 -8.32 14.50
C LYS A 737 -30.35 -6.90 14.69
N GLY A 738 -29.21 -6.73 15.37
CA GLY A 738 -28.55 -5.43 15.58
C GLY A 738 -27.63 -4.98 14.46
N LYS A 739 -27.28 -5.84 13.50
CA LYS A 739 -26.47 -5.44 12.34
C LYS A 739 -27.37 -4.83 11.26
N HIS A 740 -26.96 -3.68 10.74
CA HIS A 740 -27.65 -3.03 9.63
C HIS A 740 -27.43 -3.85 8.35
N ILE A 741 -28.53 -4.35 7.78
CA ILE A 741 -28.55 -4.99 6.47
C ILE A 741 -29.02 -3.94 5.48
N HIS A 742 -28.19 -3.63 4.52
CA HIS A 742 -28.49 -2.60 3.54
C HIS A 742 -29.44 -3.14 2.46
N LEU A 743 -29.36 -4.42 2.10
CA LEU A 743 -30.13 -5.07 1.02
C LEU A 743 -31.60 -5.27 1.37
N GLN A 744 -32.45 -5.25 0.34
CA GLN A 744 -33.90 -5.43 0.42
C GLN A 744 -34.36 -6.77 -0.15
N ASP A 745 -35.61 -7.16 0.15
CA ASP A 745 -36.20 -8.39 -0.40
C ASP A 745 -36.35 -8.24 -1.92
N GLY A 746 -35.87 -9.23 -2.68
CA GLY A 746 -35.86 -9.19 -4.14
C GLY A 746 -34.62 -8.58 -4.78
N ASP A 747 -33.64 -8.10 -4.00
CA ASP A 747 -32.35 -7.66 -4.55
C ASP A 747 -31.58 -8.84 -5.15
N ILE A 748 -30.98 -8.61 -6.32
CA ILE A 748 -30.11 -9.58 -6.99
C ILE A 748 -28.68 -9.32 -6.52
N VAL A 749 -28.01 -10.38 -6.06
CA VAL A 749 -26.61 -10.33 -5.63
C VAL A 749 -25.77 -11.32 -6.42
N GLU A 750 -24.54 -10.92 -6.71
CA GLU A 750 -23.54 -11.78 -7.32
C GLU A 750 -22.75 -12.53 -6.23
N LYS A 751 -22.13 -13.65 -6.63
CA LYS A 751 -21.23 -14.39 -5.75
C LYS A 751 -20.08 -13.48 -5.33
N GLY A 752 -19.91 -13.28 -4.03
CA GLY A 752 -18.89 -12.40 -3.49
C GLY A 752 -19.36 -10.99 -3.11
N ASP A 753 -20.65 -10.67 -3.28
CA ASP A 753 -21.22 -9.40 -2.84
C ASP A 753 -21.42 -9.35 -1.32
N PHE A 754 -21.30 -8.14 -0.76
CA PHE A 754 -21.48 -7.90 0.67
C PHE A 754 -22.97 -7.93 1.03
N ILE A 755 -23.37 -8.86 1.90
CA ILE A 755 -24.70 -8.88 2.51
C ILE A 755 -24.78 -7.89 3.67
N VAL A 756 -23.73 -7.89 4.48
CA VAL A 756 -23.54 -6.98 5.62
C VAL A 756 -22.21 -6.27 5.42
N GLU A 757 -22.25 -4.94 5.52
CA GLU A 757 -21.04 -4.11 5.45
C GLU A 757 -20.10 -4.41 6.62
N GLY A 758 -18.81 -4.31 6.34
CA GLY A 758 -17.75 -4.60 7.30
C GLY A 758 -16.49 -5.08 6.61
N ASN A 759 -15.49 -5.44 7.40
CA ASN A 759 -14.27 -6.01 6.86
C ASN A 759 -14.50 -7.50 6.56
N PRO A 760 -14.30 -7.96 5.31
CA PRO A 760 -14.49 -9.37 4.99
C PRO A 760 -13.46 -10.22 5.72
N ALA A 761 -13.88 -11.39 6.22
CA ALA A 761 -12.95 -12.32 6.82
C ALA A 761 -12.13 -13.02 5.73
N PRO A 762 -10.79 -13.08 5.85
CA PRO A 762 -9.94 -13.76 4.86
C PRO A 762 -10.34 -15.22 4.60
N HIS A 763 -10.78 -15.94 5.64
CA HIS A 763 -11.27 -17.33 5.53
C HIS A 763 -12.49 -17.46 4.62
N ASP A 764 -13.40 -16.50 4.67
CA ASP A 764 -14.64 -16.54 3.88
C ASP A 764 -14.31 -16.22 2.40
N ILE A 765 -13.34 -15.33 2.16
CA ILE A 765 -12.83 -15.06 0.80
C ILE A 765 -12.19 -16.32 0.20
N LEU A 766 -11.38 -17.04 0.98
CA LEU A 766 -10.75 -18.29 0.53
C LEU A 766 -11.78 -19.32 0.10
N ALA A 767 -12.81 -19.52 0.92
CA ALA A 767 -13.85 -20.51 0.68
C ALA A 767 -14.73 -20.16 -0.54
N ILE A 768 -15.02 -18.88 -0.73
CA ILE A 768 -15.97 -18.42 -1.77
C ILE A 768 -15.27 -18.15 -3.10
N LYS A 769 -14.20 -17.34 -3.07
CA LYS A 769 -13.53 -16.80 -4.26
C LYS A 769 -12.23 -17.53 -4.61
N GLY A 770 -11.69 -18.35 -3.70
CA GLY A 770 -10.48 -19.12 -3.93
C GLY A 770 -9.18 -18.37 -3.57
N ILE A 771 -8.06 -19.03 -3.86
CA ILE A 771 -6.72 -18.59 -3.43
C ILE A 771 -6.28 -17.29 -4.12
N GLU A 772 -6.54 -17.15 -5.42
CA GLU A 772 -6.08 -16.01 -6.21
C GLU A 772 -6.69 -14.70 -5.73
N GLU A 773 -8.01 -14.69 -5.49
CA GLU A 773 -8.74 -13.53 -4.97
C GLU A 773 -8.39 -13.23 -3.51
N LEU A 774 -8.21 -14.27 -2.67
CA LEU A 774 -7.71 -14.08 -1.31
C LEU A 774 -6.35 -13.38 -1.31
N ALA A 775 -5.43 -13.87 -2.14
CA ALA A 775 -4.09 -13.31 -2.20
C ALA A 775 -4.10 -11.87 -2.70
N ALA A 776 -4.88 -11.58 -3.76
CA ALA A 776 -5.05 -10.23 -4.27
C ALA A 776 -5.64 -9.31 -3.18
N TYR A 777 -6.62 -9.78 -2.42
CA TYR A 777 -7.20 -9.05 -1.29
C TYR A 777 -6.16 -8.74 -0.21
N LEU A 778 -5.43 -9.75 0.28
CA LEU A 778 -4.42 -9.56 1.33
C LEU A 778 -3.29 -8.64 0.88
N VAL A 779 -2.79 -8.80 -0.35
CA VAL A 779 -1.75 -7.92 -0.91
C VAL A 779 -2.26 -6.49 -0.98
N ASN A 780 -3.47 -6.25 -1.52
CA ASN A 780 -4.00 -4.91 -1.68
C ASN A 780 -4.29 -4.22 -0.34
N GLU A 781 -4.92 -4.90 0.63
CA GLU A 781 -5.22 -4.34 1.95
C GLU A 781 -3.96 -3.97 2.72
N ILE A 782 -2.96 -4.86 2.72
CA ILE A 782 -1.69 -4.61 3.40
C ILE A 782 -0.96 -3.45 2.71
N GLN A 783 -0.92 -3.45 1.37
CA GLN A 783 -0.32 -2.37 0.59
C GLN A 783 -1.01 -1.03 0.82
N GLU A 784 -2.34 -0.98 0.95
CA GLU A 784 -3.07 0.26 1.21
C GLU A 784 -2.55 0.92 2.48
N VAL A 785 -2.33 0.15 3.55
CA VAL A 785 -1.78 0.67 4.81
C VAL A 785 -0.39 1.28 4.62
N TYR A 786 0.52 0.61 3.90
CA TYR A 786 1.86 1.15 3.65
C TYR A 786 1.85 2.36 2.71
N ARG A 787 1.00 2.34 1.67
CA ARG A 787 0.88 3.41 0.67
C ARG A 787 0.23 4.66 1.23
N LEU A 788 -0.77 4.53 2.12
CA LEU A 788 -1.33 5.66 2.88
C LEU A 788 -0.25 6.43 3.64
N GLN A 789 0.86 5.78 3.98
CA GLN A 789 2.02 6.37 4.67
C GLN A 789 3.16 6.77 3.72
N GLY A 790 2.94 6.66 2.40
CA GLY A 790 3.94 6.95 1.37
C GLY A 790 5.11 5.97 1.35
N VAL A 791 4.94 4.76 1.90
CA VAL A 791 5.94 3.69 1.84
C VAL A 791 5.62 2.78 0.66
N LEU A 792 6.59 2.62 -0.24
CA LEU A 792 6.47 1.77 -1.41
C LEU A 792 7.15 0.42 -1.14
N ILE A 793 6.36 -0.64 -1.15
CA ILE A 793 6.81 -2.03 -1.07
C ILE A 793 6.37 -2.73 -2.36
N ASN A 794 7.21 -3.60 -2.93
CA ASN A 794 6.80 -4.42 -4.06
C ASN A 794 5.90 -5.58 -3.59
N ASP A 795 4.83 -5.86 -4.36
CA ASP A 795 3.85 -6.90 -4.05
C ASP A 795 4.49 -8.28 -3.79
N LYS A 796 5.67 -8.56 -4.39
CA LYS A 796 6.37 -9.86 -4.28
C LYS A 796 6.67 -10.26 -2.83
N HIS A 797 6.97 -9.28 -2.00
CA HIS A 797 7.33 -9.53 -0.61
C HIS A 797 6.12 -10.03 0.17
N ILE A 798 4.95 -9.42 -0.05
CA ILE A 798 3.70 -9.84 0.61
C ILE A 798 3.23 -11.18 0.05
N GLU A 799 3.37 -11.40 -1.27
CA GLU A 799 3.07 -12.68 -1.91
C GLU A 799 3.87 -13.85 -1.29
N VAL A 800 5.15 -13.64 -0.99
CA VAL A 800 5.99 -14.65 -0.31
C VAL A 800 5.44 -15.00 1.07
N ILE A 801 5.01 -14.01 1.86
CA ILE A 801 4.41 -14.27 3.17
C ILE A 801 3.06 -14.98 3.04
N VAL A 802 2.19 -14.53 2.12
CA VAL A 802 0.87 -15.13 1.91
C VAL A 802 0.98 -16.59 1.42
N ARG A 803 2.00 -16.91 0.62
CA ARG A 803 2.31 -18.32 0.25
C ARG A 803 2.52 -19.18 1.49
N GLN A 804 3.26 -18.68 2.47
CA GLN A 804 3.55 -19.41 3.70
C GLN A 804 2.33 -19.57 4.62
N MET A 805 1.35 -18.66 4.53
CA MET A 805 0.09 -18.78 5.26
C MET A 805 -0.84 -19.87 4.69
N LEU A 806 -0.60 -20.34 3.46
CA LEU A 806 -1.42 -21.31 2.72
C LEU A 806 -0.76 -22.69 2.58
N GLN A 807 0.18 -23.02 3.47
CA GLN A 807 0.95 -24.27 3.40
C GLN A 807 0.21 -25.51 3.91
N LYS A 808 -0.98 -25.35 4.53
CA LYS A 808 -1.76 -26.47 5.07
C LYS A 808 -3.00 -26.76 4.25
N VAL A 809 -3.35 -28.04 4.18
CA VAL A 809 -4.57 -28.56 3.54
C VAL A 809 -5.32 -29.38 4.57
N GLU A 810 -6.63 -29.15 4.67
CA GLU A 810 -7.55 -29.97 5.45
C GLU A 810 -8.16 -31.03 4.55
N ILE A 811 -8.04 -32.29 4.93
CA ILE A 811 -8.50 -33.43 4.12
C ILE A 811 -10.02 -33.54 4.23
N THR A 812 -10.72 -33.51 3.10
CA THR A 812 -12.18 -33.67 3.05
C THR A 812 -12.57 -35.13 2.81
N ASP A 813 -12.01 -35.77 1.79
CA ASP A 813 -12.14 -37.22 1.53
C ASP A 813 -10.75 -37.86 1.53
N GLN A 814 -10.55 -38.87 2.38
CA GLN A 814 -9.28 -39.61 2.48
C GLN A 814 -9.02 -40.53 1.28
N GLY A 815 -10.03 -40.81 0.46
CA GLY A 815 -9.91 -41.76 -0.64
C GLY A 815 -9.45 -43.14 -0.14
N GLU A 816 -8.43 -43.70 -0.79
CA GLU A 816 -7.76 -44.95 -0.42
C GLU A 816 -6.33 -44.69 0.08
N THR A 817 -6.07 -43.50 0.61
CA THR A 817 -4.80 -43.11 1.21
C THR A 817 -4.79 -43.34 2.73
N ASP A 818 -3.61 -43.30 3.35
CA ASP A 818 -3.46 -43.43 4.82
C ASP A 818 -3.83 -42.13 5.59
N MET A 819 -4.42 -41.15 4.92
CA MET A 819 -4.77 -39.85 5.48
C MET A 819 -6.09 -39.88 6.26
N ILE A 820 -6.25 -38.98 7.25
CA ILE A 820 -7.45 -38.91 8.08
C ILE A 820 -8.32 -37.71 7.65
N SER A 821 -9.61 -37.95 7.40
CA SER A 821 -10.57 -36.87 7.12
C SER A 821 -10.67 -35.89 8.30
N GLY A 822 -10.58 -34.59 8.01
CA GLY A 822 -10.55 -33.49 8.98
C GLY A 822 -9.17 -33.18 9.57
N GLU A 823 -8.13 -33.95 9.23
CA GLU A 823 -6.76 -33.65 9.63
C GLU A 823 -6.15 -32.54 8.76
N GLN A 824 -5.33 -31.69 9.37
CA GLN A 824 -4.55 -30.66 8.67
C GLN A 824 -3.12 -31.14 8.47
N ILE A 825 -2.73 -31.35 7.23
CA ILE A 825 -1.38 -31.78 6.88
C ILE A 825 -0.68 -30.74 6.00
N ASP A 826 0.65 -30.82 5.94
CA ASP A 826 1.43 -29.97 5.02
C ASP A 826 1.05 -30.29 3.57
N LYS A 827 0.86 -29.24 2.76
CA LYS A 827 0.51 -29.36 1.34
C LYS A 827 1.50 -30.25 0.59
N ILE A 828 2.79 -30.12 0.90
CA ILE A 828 3.85 -30.94 0.30
C ILE A 828 3.64 -32.43 0.60
N GLU A 829 3.27 -32.76 1.84
CA GLU A 829 3.02 -34.15 2.26
C GLU A 829 1.74 -34.69 1.62
N PHE A 830 0.67 -33.88 1.58
CA PHE A 830 -0.56 -34.20 0.88
C PHE A 830 -0.32 -34.53 -0.60
N ASP A 831 0.47 -33.69 -1.29
CA ASP A 831 0.78 -33.86 -2.71
C ASP A 831 1.64 -35.12 -2.94
N GLN A 832 2.60 -35.42 -2.05
CA GLN A 832 3.43 -36.62 -2.11
C GLN A 832 2.62 -37.91 -1.89
N LEU A 833 1.75 -37.94 -0.89
CA LEU A 833 0.89 -39.09 -0.60
C LEU A 833 -0.11 -39.35 -1.74
N ASN A 834 -0.68 -38.28 -2.32
CA ASN A 834 -1.55 -38.39 -3.48
C ASN A 834 -0.81 -38.81 -4.75
N ALA A 835 0.43 -38.36 -4.95
CA ALA A 835 1.26 -38.85 -6.07
C ALA A 835 1.51 -40.36 -5.94
N LYS A 836 1.87 -40.83 -4.74
CA LYS A 836 2.06 -42.26 -4.45
C LYS A 836 0.77 -43.07 -4.67
N ALA A 837 -0.36 -42.59 -4.18
CA ALA A 837 -1.65 -43.25 -4.40
C ALA A 837 -2.02 -43.32 -5.89
N ARG A 838 -1.74 -42.25 -6.64
CA ARG A 838 -1.94 -42.22 -8.10
C ARG A 838 -1.06 -43.23 -8.83
N ASP A 839 0.22 -43.33 -8.45
CA ASP A 839 1.16 -44.29 -9.04
C ASP A 839 0.76 -45.75 -8.73
N GLU A 840 0.12 -45.98 -7.58
CA GLU A 840 -0.45 -47.26 -7.17
C GLU A 840 -1.86 -47.53 -7.76
N GLY A 841 -2.44 -46.59 -8.52
CA GLY A 841 -3.77 -46.70 -9.13
C GLY A 841 -4.94 -46.61 -8.15
N LYS A 842 -4.69 -46.14 -6.92
CA LYS A 842 -5.68 -45.97 -5.84
C LYS A 842 -6.46 -44.67 -5.98
N LYS A 843 -7.61 -44.58 -5.31
CA LYS A 843 -8.38 -43.34 -5.23
C LYS A 843 -7.62 -42.29 -4.39
N ILE A 844 -7.28 -41.16 -5.01
CA ILE A 844 -6.60 -40.03 -4.34
C ILE A 844 -7.50 -39.38 -3.27
N ALA A 845 -6.87 -38.77 -2.28
CA ALA A 845 -7.57 -37.94 -1.32
C ALA A 845 -7.86 -36.55 -1.89
N THR A 846 -8.94 -35.93 -1.42
CA THR A 846 -9.27 -34.54 -1.70
C THR A 846 -9.18 -33.71 -0.43
N GLY A 847 -8.82 -32.44 -0.57
CA GLY A 847 -8.64 -31.54 0.56
C GLY A 847 -8.81 -30.09 0.15
N THR A 848 -9.16 -29.25 1.12
CA THR A 848 -9.34 -27.81 0.96
C THR A 848 -8.20 -27.05 1.60
N PRO A 849 -7.65 -26.00 0.94
CA PRO A 849 -6.59 -25.19 1.52
C PRO A 849 -7.08 -24.47 2.77
N VAL A 850 -6.24 -24.40 3.80
CA VAL A 850 -6.54 -23.68 5.05
C VAL A 850 -5.62 -22.48 5.17
N LEU A 851 -6.21 -21.31 5.46
CA LEU A 851 -5.45 -20.12 5.78
C LEU A 851 -5.07 -20.13 7.26
N LEU A 852 -3.78 -20.13 7.56
CA LEU A 852 -3.26 -20.00 8.93
C LEU A 852 -2.63 -18.62 9.14
N GLY A 853 -2.84 -18.06 10.32
CA GLY A 853 -2.09 -16.88 10.76
C GLY A 853 -0.62 -17.20 10.95
N ILE A 854 0.25 -16.20 10.75
CA ILE A 854 1.72 -16.38 10.80
C ILE A 854 2.20 -17.04 12.12
N THR A 855 1.60 -16.73 13.27
CA THR A 855 2.00 -17.37 14.55
C THR A 855 1.66 -18.86 14.59
N LYS A 856 0.53 -19.27 14.02
CA LYS A 856 0.16 -20.69 13.96
C LYS A 856 0.98 -21.43 12.91
N ALA A 857 1.21 -20.80 11.77
CA ALA A 857 2.04 -21.35 10.70
C ALA A 857 3.48 -21.62 11.17
N SER A 858 4.11 -20.71 11.93
CA SER A 858 5.47 -20.90 12.45
C SER A 858 5.59 -21.97 13.54
N LEU A 859 4.53 -22.28 14.29
CA LEU A 859 4.52 -23.33 15.30
C LEU A 859 4.33 -24.73 14.71
N GLN A 860 3.75 -24.81 13.51
CA GLN A 860 3.44 -26.07 12.82
C GLN A 860 4.42 -26.38 11.68
N THR A 861 5.65 -25.85 11.77
CA THR A 861 6.74 -26.15 10.83
C THR A 861 7.22 -27.59 10.96
N ARG A 862 7.82 -28.12 9.88
CA ARG A 862 8.41 -29.47 9.87
C ARG A 862 9.56 -29.62 10.86
N SER A 863 10.42 -28.62 10.98
CA SER A 863 11.47 -28.61 11.97
C SER A 863 10.93 -28.30 13.35
N PHE A 864 11.16 -29.22 14.30
CA PHE A 864 10.86 -28.96 15.70
C PHE A 864 11.93 -28.07 16.35
N PHE A 865 13.18 -28.02 15.85
CA PHE A 865 14.20 -27.09 16.32
C PHE A 865 13.80 -25.63 16.04
N SER A 866 13.36 -25.36 14.81
CA SER A 866 12.89 -24.03 14.44
C SER A 866 11.66 -23.62 15.25
N ALA A 867 10.64 -24.49 15.33
CA ALA A 867 9.44 -24.23 16.13
C ALA A 867 9.77 -24.00 17.63
N ALA A 868 10.63 -24.83 18.23
CA ALA A 868 11.01 -24.73 19.64
C ALA A 868 11.75 -23.43 19.98
N SER A 869 12.50 -22.88 19.03
CA SER A 869 13.21 -21.60 19.18
C SER A 869 12.30 -20.37 19.03
N PHE A 870 11.10 -20.54 18.48
CA PHE A 870 10.13 -19.46 18.30
C PHE A 870 9.38 -19.16 19.60
N GLN A 871 8.46 -20.04 20.00
CA GLN A 871 7.61 -19.94 21.18
C GLN A 871 7.18 -21.32 21.66
N GLU A 872 6.64 -21.40 22.89
CA GLU A 872 6.05 -22.63 23.45
C GLU A 872 6.98 -23.86 23.43
N THR A 873 8.28 -23.64 23.68
CA THR A 873 9.35 -24.64 23.61
C THR A 873 9.00 -25.96 24.29
N THR A 874 8.42 -25.93 25.50
CA THR A 874 8.03 -27.14 26.24
C THR A 874 6.98 -27.97 25.48
N ARG A 875 5.97 -27.32 24.91
CA ARG A 875 4.90 -28.00 24.16
C ARG A 875 5.48 -28.65 22.90
N VAL A 876 6.26 -27.90 22.13
CA VAL A 876 6.87 -28.37 20.88
C VAL A 876 7.80 -29.56 21.12
N LEU A 877 8.68 -29.48 22.13
CA LEU A 877 9.61 -30.57 22.44
C LEU A 877 8.91 -31.80 22.99
N THR A 878 7.84 -31.63 23.79
CA THR A 878 7.05 -32.76 24.29
C THR A 878 6.36 -33.49 23.14
N GLU A 879 5.73 -32.76 22.22
CA GLU A 879 5.08 -33.35 21.05
C GLU A 879 6.08 -34.05 20.12
N ALA A 880 7.24 -33.42 19.89
CA ALA A 880 8.31 -34.03 19.10
C ALA A 880 8.86 -35.31 19.74
N ALA A 881 9.03 -35.32 21.06
CA ALA A 881 9.50 -36.49 21.82
C ALA A 881 8.47 -37.63 21.80
N VAL A 882 7.19 -37.33 22.01
CA VAL A 882 6.10 -38.34 21.98
C VAL A 882 5.99 -38.98 20.60
N ASN A 883 6.11 -38.18 19.53
CA ASN A 883 6.02 -38.67 18.16
C ASN A 883 7.34 -39.24 17.61
N GLY A 884 8.45 -39.15 18.35
CA GLY A 884 9.77 -39.57 17.89
C GLY A 884 10.22 -38.84 16.61
N LYS A 885 9.89 -37.55 16.47
CA LYS A 885 10.19 -36.76 15.26
C LYS A 885 11.70 -36.68 15.02
N VAL A 886 12.10 -36.82 13.75
CA VAL A 886 13.48 -36.65 13.28
C VAL A 886 13.56 -35.38 12.44
N ASP A 887 14.51 -34.50 12.76
CA ASP A 887 14.70 -33.23 12.04
C ASP A 887 15.71 -33.39 10.89
N PRO A 888 15.35 -33.02 9.65
CA PRO A 888 16.24 -33.16 8.49
C PRO A 888 17.26 -32.02 8.35
N LEU A 889 17.16 -30.93 9.14
CA LEU A 889 18.05 -29.75 9.09
C LEU A 889 18.09 -29.06 7.70
N GLU A 890 16.93 -28.96 7.04
CA GLU A 890 16.82 -28.34 5.71
C GLU A 890 16.64 -26.81 5.74
N GLY A 891 16.29 -26.24 6.89
CA GLY A 891 16.03 -24.81 7.05
C GLY A 891 17.25 -24.00 7.49
N LEU A 892 17.08 -22.67 7.60
CA LEU A 892 18.14 -21.78 8.06
C LEU A 892 18.41 -21.90 9.55
N LYS A 893 17.35 -21.91 10.36
CA LYS A 893 17.45 -21.71 11.82
C LYS A 893 18.06 -22.91 12.52
N GLU A 894 17.76 -24.11 12.06
CA GLU A 894 18.30 -25.35 12.61
C GLU A 894 19.80 -25.41 12.35
N ASN A 895 20.24 -25.04 11.15
CA ASN A 895 21.67 -25.01 10.81
C ASN A 895 22.42 -23.94 11.62
N VAL A 896 21.81 -22.78 11.87
CA VAL A 896 22.39 -21.76 12.77
C VAL A 896 22.53 -22.30 14.19
N ILE A 897 21.50 -22.96 14.74
CA ILE A 897 21.51 -23.51 16.10
C ILE A 897 22.58 -24.60 16.27
N VAL A 898 22.75 -25.46 15.27
CA VAL A 898 23.73 -26.57 15.30
C VAL A 898 25.14 -26.11 14.90
N GLY A 899 25.31 -24.87 14.43
CA GLY A 899 26.61 -24.31 14.03
C GLY A 899 27.10 -24.82 12.67
N ARG A 900 26.18 -25.09 11.73
CA ARG A 900 26.46 -25.48 10.34
C ARG A 900 26.27 -24.31 9.37
N LEU A 901 26.79 -24.46 8.17
CA LEU A 901 26.51 -23.53 7.06
C LEU A 901 25.01 -23.54 6.76
N ILE A 902 24.42 -22.36 6.65
CA ILE A 902 23.01 -22.21 6.27
C ILE A 902 22.77 -22.70 4.84
N PRO A 903 21.59 -23.27 4.52
CA PRO A 903 21.26 -23.77 3.19
C PRO A 903 20.85 -22.66 2.21
N ALA A 904 21.44 -21.47 2.36
CA ALA A 904 21.23 -20.30 1.51
C ALA A 904 22.58 -19.69 1.09
N GLY A 905 22.59 -18.86 0.05
CA GLY A 905 23.75 -18.15 -0.46
C GLY A 905 24.95 -19.05 -0.74
N THR A 906 26.07 -18.74 -0.06
CA THR A 906 27.33 -19.48 -0.17
C THR A 906 27.21 -20.92 0.34
N GLY A 907 26.39 -21.17 1.37
CA GLY A 907 26.17 -22.51 1.91
C GLY A 907 25.37 -23.41 0.97
N ALA A 908 24.34 -22.89 0.29
CA ALA A 908 23.61 -23.61 -0.76
C ALA A 908 24.53 -24.00 -1.93
N SER A 909 25.39 -23.07 -2.34
CA SER A 909 26.38 -23.31 -3.40
C SER A 909 27.38 -24.40 -3.01
N MET A 910 27.88 -24.37 -1.77
CA MET A 910 28.80 -25.37 -1.27
C MET A 910 28.14 -26.75 -1.14
N ALA A 911 26.88 -26.82 -0.72
CA ALA A 911 26.12 -28.07 -0.66
C ALA A 911 26.02 -28.74 -2.03
N LYS A 912 25.68 -27.95 -3.07
CA LYS A 912 25.62 -28.44 -4.46
C LYS A 912 26.97 -28.94 -4.97
N ILE A 913 28.05 -28.22 -4.67
CA ILE A 913 29.42 -28.64 -5.03
C ILE A 913 29.77 -29.96 -4.33
N ARG A 914 29.43 -30.11 -3.04
CA ARG A 914 29.65 -31.35 -2.29
C ARG A 914 28.85 -32.52 -2.86
N GLU A 915 27.59 -32.29 -3.22
CA GLU A 915 26.75 -33.33 -3.83
C GLU A 915 27.35 -33.84 -5.14
N VAL A 916 27.79 -32.93 -6.02
CA VAL A 916 28.47 -33.29 -7.27
C VAL A 916 29.78 -34.03 -6.99
N ALA A 917 30.57 -33.60 -6.01
CA ALA A 917 31.81 -34.28 -5.62
C ALA A 917 31.53 -35.70 -5.11
N MET A 918 30.59 -35.88 -4.19
CA MET A 918 30.20 -37.20 -3.66
C MET A 918 29.67 -38.12 -4.76
N LYS A 919 28.90 -37.59 -5.72
CA LYS A 919 28.41 -38.38 -6.86
C LYS A 919 29.56 -38.86 -7.74
N ARG A 920 30.56 -38.00 -7.99
CA ARG A 920 31.77 -38.37 -8.74
C ARG A 920 32.61 -39.39 -7.98
N ASP A 921 32.81 -39.20 -6.69
CA ASP A 921 33.54 -40.14 -5.84
C ASP A 921 32.87 -41.51 -5.82
N ARG A 922 31.54 -41.56 -5.73
CA ARG A 922 30.77 -42.81 -5.83
C ARG A 922 30.93 -43.47 -7.20
N MET A 923 30.87 -42.72 -8.30
CA MET A 923 31.12 -43.25 -9.64
C MET A 923 32.54 -43.84 -9.77
N ILE A 924 33.55 -43.17 -9.20
CA ILE A 924 34.94 -43.65 -9.20
C ILE A 924 35.09 -44.94 -8.37
N LEU A 925 34.41 -45.01 -7.21
CA LEU A 925 34.38 -46.22 -6.39
C LEU A 925 33.70 -47.38 -7.12
N ASP A 926 32.54 -47.14 -7.75
CA ASP A 926 31.82 -48.14 -8.54
C ASP A 926 32.67 -48.63 -9.73
N GLU A 927 33.42 -47.74 -10.40
CA GLU A 927 34.36 -48.12 -11.46
C GLU A 927 35.53 -48.93 -10.93
N ARG A 928 36.07 -48.60 -9.75
CA ARG A 928 37.14 -49.36 -9.10
C ARG A 928 36.67 -50.74 -8.65
N GLU A 929 35.47 -50.88 -8.13
CA GLU A 929 34.89 -52.18 -7.78
C GLU A 929 34.68 -53.06 -9.02
N LYS A 930 34.23 -52.45 -10.13
CA LYS A 930 34.13 -53.14 -11.43
C LYS A 930 35.49 -53.56 -12.00
N GLN A 931 36.56 -52.80 -11.74
CA GLN A 931 37.92 -53.17 -12.15
C GLN A 931 38.53 -54.24 -11.24
N ALA A 932 38.27 -54.20 -9.93
CA ALA A 932 38.74 -55.19 -8.96
C ALA A 932 38.12 -56.57 -9.18
N THR A 933 36.90 -56.64 -9.74
CA THR A 933 36.23 -57.89 -10.11
C THR A 933 36.77 -58.53 -11.41
N ILE A 934 37.67 -57.86 -12.14
CA ILE A 934 38.29 -58.36 -13.39
C ILE A 934 39.68 -58.99 -13.14
N VAL A 935 40.06 -59.27 -11.88
CA VAL A 935 41.26 -60.09 -11.59
C VAL A 935 40.92 -61.58 -11.73
N PRO A 936 41.53 -62.35 -12.66
CA PRO A 936 41.21 -63.76 -12.87
C PRO A 936 41.79 -64.64 -11.73
N PRO A 937 41.26 -65.85 -11.50
CA PRO A 937 41.71 -66.72 -10.43
C PRO A 937 43.15 -67.19 -10.67
N ALA A 938 43.91 -67.31 -9.58
CA ALA A 938 45.28 -67.83 -9.57
C ALA A 938 45.37 -69.23 -10.20
N THR A 939 46.39 -69.44 -11.03
CA THR A 939 46.79 -70.74 -11.60
C THR A 939 47.23 -71.75 -10.53
N PRO A 940 47.06 -73.07 -10.74
CA PRO A 940 47.41 -74.10 -9.77
C PRO A 940 48.93 -74.35 -9.68
N GLU A 941 49.34 -74.94 -8.56
CA GLU A 941 50.70 -75.20 -8.05
C GLU A 941 51.78 -75.63 -9.07
N ALA A 942 53.01 -75.17 -8.83
CA ALA A 942 54.22 -75.92 -9.18
C ALA A 942 55.13 -75.98 -7.93
N GLU A 943 55.50 -77.21 -7.55
CA GLU A 943 56.36 -77.57 -6.41
C GLU A 943 57.79 -76.98 -6.48
N PRO A 944 58.52 -76.96 -5.34
CA PRO A 944 59.63 -76.05 -5.12
C PRO A 944 60.97 -76.62 -5.61
N LEU A 945 61.87 -75.75 -6.09
CA LEU A 945 63.27 -76.09 -6.28
C LEU A 945 64.19 -75.16 -5.48
N ALA A 946 64.73 -75.81 -4.45
CA ALA A 946 65.88 -75.55 -3.60
C ALA A 946 66.82 -74.37 -3.93
N LEU A 947 67.12 -73.63 -2.87
CA LEU A 947 68.33 -72.80 -2.73
C LEU A 947 69.59 -73.68 -2.66
N PRO A 948 70.70 -73.21 -3.24
CA PRO A 948 71.98 -73.30 -2.55
C PRO A 948 72.88 -72.05 -2.81
N PRO A 949 74.07 -71.97 -2.19
CA PRO A 949 74.30 -71.84 -0.76
C PRO A 949 75.08 -70.55 -0.44
N VAL A 950 75.29 -70.35 0.86
CA VAL A 950 75.97 -69.21 1.52
C VAL A 950 77.43 -69.07 1.10
N GLU A 951 77.87 -67.82 0.91
CA GLU A 951 79.11 -67.25 1.46
C GLU A 951 78.82 -65.88 2.08
#